data_AF-A0A4Z1JC20-F1
#
_entry.id   AF-A0A4Z1JC20-F1
#
_cell.length_a   1.000
_cell.length_b   1.000
_cell.length_c   1.000
_cell.angle_alpha   90.00
_cell.angle_beta   90.00
_cell.angle_gamma   90.00
#
_symmetry.space_group_name_H-M   'P 1'
#
loop_
_entity.id
_entity.type
_entity.pdbx_description
1 polymer ?
#
loop_
_entity_poly.entity_id
_entity_poly.type
_entity_poly.pdbx_seq_one_letter_code
_entity_poly.pdbx_strand_id
1 'polypeptide(L)'
;MSGFRKSYFLIEAKCSDGVFGVPERHDTAYCYCCGEEEGRNVAEDEVLKHLDLDVWSTILEDGALSGKKEYANAAEKKITYLSKFASSLELMRSIIDHTKVFILALNGPAVGAGAAWFPGVADIVLASSSTYLSIPFSALGLVPECGSAISLTQSMGVHRANEFLMFGGKLSTDDILSFGIANRIFETEGFGDKVIKYLEEILKTNDGKSMMEAKRLQNLPLRDSRILAVYNSIDALAERFVDGAPFERFEAKRKQMEGADCQTKDWPTHKATCRRQNYILKVDLFPRHFTNPRISRTLSCPATASFADLHNALQVAFDWKNCHLYDFEVLDHNETMGSEHRLVMKPMLCKITDLDTLDSDSDSAKDSKRTKLYQILDGERTTGKTIHYMYDFGDGWEHVITCSERADPTTNFVVLGGEGHGCAEDVGGYSGWVDLIAAYESDEPTEHQRHLMSWFENQAHNKDPRGLRGAAKYAWDKDRINAILNELDTSKLPGHSTAILLVSLAKESWFDQMYASVLTELRSKAMIKEVTDGASAMKCIEETQNFGTIIVTDAAIMEPEFVAISRKLVEYAKAGGILIFGFLMSSLTEPPKFEELMKSYGLDWKFGDYTRETYDINKMADLNKKYNLMPYSMKAVSLKNTRPEDRVYFGPGRDKNQSPAVFAKYGSSGGRIGWIGDVNGEEETTTLLLAMCGL
;
A
#
# COMPACT_ATOMS: atom_id res chain seq x y z
N MET A 1 7.95 5.29 -39.94
CA MET A 1 7.85 5.36 -38.47
C MET A 1 8.41 4.13 -37.75
N SER A 2 8.17 2.88 -38.15
CA SER A 2 8.70 1.68 -37.44
C SER A 2 10.22 1.61 -37.29
N GLY A 3 11.00 2.18 -38.21
CA GLY A 3 12.47 2.26 -38.10
C GLY A 3 12.99 3.23 -37.02
N PHE A 4 12.19 4.24 -36.63
CA PHE A 4 12.64 5.31 -35.71
C PHE A 4 12.78 4.83 -34.26
N ARG A 5 11.96 3.83 -33.84
CA ARG A 5 11.97 3.29 -32.46
C ARG A 5 13.18 2.40 -32.12
N LYS A 6 14.12 2.18 -33.04
CA LYS A 6 15.26 1.26 -32.86
C LYS A 6 16.64 1.92 -32.66
N SER A 7 16.75 3.26 -32.69
CA SER A 7 18.05 3.94 -32.82
C SER A 7 18.53 4.72 -31.59
N TYR A 8 17.63 5.07 -30.68
CA TYR A 8 17.95 5.81 -29.46
C TYR A 8 17.09 5.31 -28.29
N PHE A 9 17.49 5.70 -27.08
CA PHE A 9 16.86 5.40 -25.80
C PHE A 9 16.96 6.65 -24.92
N LEU A 10 15.88 6.99 -24.21
CA LEU A 10 15.77 8.22 -23.43
C LEU A 10 15.43 7.88 -21.97
N ILE A 11 16.07 8.58 -21.03
CA ILE A 11 15.74 8.60 -19.60
C ILE A 11 15.43 10.06 -19.26
N GLU A 12 14.39 10.28 -18.48
CA GLU A 12 14.07 11.57 -17.87
C GLU A 12 14.41 11.52 -16.38
N ALA A 13 14.90 12.61 -15.78
CA ALA A 13 15.24 12.61 -14.36
C ALA A 13 14.76 13.89 -13.70
N LYS A 14 13.95 13.71 -12.64
CA LYS A 14 13.36 14.77 -11.82
C LYS A 14 13.42 14.30 -10.38
N CYS A 15 13.71 15.22 -9.46
CA CYS A 15 13.57 15.00 -8.02
C CYS A 15 12.35 15.79 -7.53
N SER A 16 11.35 15.09 -7.01
CA SER A 16 10.25 15.65 -6.24
C SER A 16 10.75 16.07 -4.84
N ASP A 17 10.44 17.31 -4.45
CA ASP A 17 10.40 17.92 -3.10
C ASP A 17 11.21 17.31 -1.93
N GLY A 18 12.42 16.80 -2.19
CA GLY A 18 13.32 16.24 -1.19
C GLY A 18 12.99 14.81 -0.72
N VAL A 19 11.95 14.17 -1.27
CA VAL A 19 11.62 12.73 -1.11
C VAL A 19 10.98 12.24 -2.42
N PHE A 20 11.43 11.09 -2.92
CA PHE A 20 11.17 10.54 -4.27
C PHE A 20 9.67 10.35 -4.64
N GLY A 21 9.31 10.51 -5.93
CA GLY A 21 7.95 10.35 -6.50
C GLY A 21 7.58 11.11 -7.80
N VAL A 22 6.48 10.71 -8.47
CA VAL A 22 5.51 11.40 -9.40
C VAL A 22 5.92 12.15 -10.71
N PRO A 23 5.82 11.45 -11.87
CA PRO A 23 5.72 12.02 -13.24
C PRO A 23 4.89 11.21 -14.31
N GLU A 24 4.07 11.92 -15.12
CA GLU A 24 3.19 11.41 -16.21
C GLU A 24 3.89 10.98 -17.55
N ARG A 25 3.12 10.80 -18.65
CA ARG A 25 3.46 9.91 -19.79
C ARG A 25 3.17 10.45 -21.20
N HIS A 26 4.06 10.21 -22.17
CA HIS A 26 3.88 10.53 -23.61
C HIS A 26 4.33 9.42 -24.59
N ASP A 27 3.71 9.35 -25.78
CA ASP A 27 3.63 8.15 -26.66
C ASP A 27 4.78 7.89 -27.67
N THR A 28 5.85 8.71 -27.67
CA THR A 28 6.83 8.74 -28.78
C THR A 28 8.28 8.38 -28.44
N ALA A 29 8.64 8.22 -27.16
CA ALA A 29 9.96 7.75 -26.72
C ALA A 29 9.84 6.75 -25.55
N TYR A 30 10.87 5.92 -25.35
CA TYR A 30 11.07 5.33 -24.02
C TYR A 30 11.42 6.48 -23.08
N CYS A 31 10.63 6.66 -22.03
CA CYS A 31 10.96 7.56 -20.93
C CYS A 31 11.01 6.73 -19.65
N TYR A 32 12.14 6.78 -18.97
CA TYR A 32 12.33 6.23 -17.64
C TYR A 32 12.47 7.43 -16.71
N CYS A 33 11.55 7.62 -15.77
CA CYS A 33 11.59 8.72 -14.80
C CYS A 33 11.95 8.16 -13.41
N CYS A 34 12.68 8.93 -12.60
CA CYS A 34 12.96 8.56 -11.20
C CYS A 34 11.80 9.02 -10.30
N GLY A 35 10.81 8.15 -10.12
CA GLY A 35 9.60 8.38 -9.33
C GLY A 35 8.34 7.96 -10.11
N GLU A 36 7.30 7.49 -9.42
CA GLU A 36 6.22 6.66 -9.94
C GLU A 36 4.96 7.44 -10.41
N GLU A 37 4.38 7.11 -11.59
CA GLU A 37 3.01 7.52 -12.01
C GLU A 37 2.47 6.65 -13.17
N GLU A 38 1.20 6.80 -13.58
CA GLU A 38 0.46 5.73 -14.28
C GLU A 38 0.29 5.85 -15.83
N GLY A 39 0.59 4.74 -16.54
CA GLY A 39 -0.44 4.10 -17.36
C GLY A 39 -0.26 3.99 -18.90
N ARG A 40 -0.21 2.73 -19.40
CA ARG A 40 -0.61 2.21 -20.76
C ARG A 40 0.46 1.74 -21.78
N ASN A 41 1.24 0.70 -21.45
CA ASN A 41 1.92 -0.21 -22.41
C ASN A 41 2.99 0.37 -23.40
N VAL A 42 4.18 -0.26 -23.47
CA VAL A 42 5.12 -0.18 -24.62
C VAL A 42 5.79 -1.55 -24.81
N ALA A 43 6.06 -1.95 -26.06
CA ALA A 43 6.53 -3.30 -26.41
C ALA A 43 8.06 -3.42 -26.60
N GLU A 44 8.62 -4.47 -25.99
CA GLU A 44 9.85 -5.20 -26.37
C GLU A 44 11.20 -4.44 -26.43
N ASP A 45 11.86 -4.38 -25.27
CA ASP A 45 13.25 -4.81 -25.08
C ASP A 45 13.40 -5.38 -23.65
N GLU A 46 13.93 -6.60 -23.47
CA GLU A 46 13.84 -7.32 -22.18
C GLU A 46 14.78 -6.79 -21.08
N VAL A 47 15.93 -6.24 -21.46
CA VAL A 47 17.04 -5.94 -20.52
C VAL A 47 16.75 -4.78 -19.58
N LEU A 48 15.83 -3.89 -19.95
CA LEU A 48 15.56 -2.64 -19.22
C LEU A 48 14.19 -2.60 -18.53
N LYS A 49 13.44 -3.71 -18.48
CA LYS A 49 12.18 -3.80 -17.73
C LYS A 49 12.36 -3.96 -16.22
N HIS A 50 13.59 -4.24 -15.78
CA HIS A 50 13.94 -4.72 -14.44
C HIS A 50 14.72 -3.69 -13.61
N LEU A 51 14.74 -2.43 -14.06
CA LEU A 51 15.52 -1.37 -13.42
C LEU A 51 14.72 -0.69 -12.32
N ASP A 52 14.69 -1.34 -11.16
CA ASP A 52 14.44 -0.65 -9.91
C ASP A 52 15.64 0.25 -9.58
N LEU A 53 15.46 1.56 -9.76
CA LEU A 53 16.47 2.57 -9.45
C LEU A 53 16.47 2.95 -7.97
N ASP A 54 15.52 2.44 -7.18
CA ASP A 54 15.38 2.73 -5.76
C ASP A 54 16.18 1.77 -4.88
N VAL A 55 17.40 1.45 -5.34
CA VAL A 55 18.44 0.77 -4.57
C VAL A 55 18.67 1.48 -3.23
N TRP A 56 18.44 2.79 -3.17
CA TRP A 56 18.57 3.58 -1.97
C TRP A 56 17.39 3.42 -1.00
N SER A 57 16.12 3.36 -1.43
CA SER A 57 15.04 2.92 -0.52
C SER A 57 15.29 1.49 -0.06
N THR A 58 15.68 0.58 -0.96
CA THR A 58 16.03 -0.82 -0.61
C THR A 58 17.15 -0.93 0.44
N ILE A 59 18.05 0.06 0.55
CA ILE A 59 19.11 0.13 1.58
C ILE A 59 18.65 0.81 2.87
N LEU A 60 17.64 1.70 2.81
CA LEU A 60 17.15 2.52 3.92
C LEU A 60 15.88 1.95 4.60
N GLU A 61 15.04 1.21 3.86
CA GLU A 61 13.81 0.56 4.32
C GLU A 61 14.05 -0.82 4.90
N ASP A 62 14.96 -1.58 4.29
CA ASP A 62 15.60 -2.70 4.95
C ASP A 62 16.28 -2.14 6.22
N GLY A 63 16.01 -2.73 7.39
CA GLY A 63 16.20 -2.13 8.71
C GLY A 63 17.65 -1.80 9.14
N ALA A 64 18.59 -1.60 8.22
CA ALA A 64 19.99 -1.28 8.47
C ALA A 64 20.22 0.04 9.22
N LEU A 65 19.24 0.96 9.26
CA LEU A 65 19.25 2.15 10.12
C LEU A 65 18.63 1.94 11.52
N SER A 66 17.95 0.82 11.78
CA SER A 66 17.22 0.57 13.04
C SER A 66 17.57 -0.76 13.74
N GLY A 67 18.24 -1.69 13.06
CA GLY A 67 18.67 -2.98 13.57
C GLY A 67 20.09 -3.31 13.12
N LYS A 68 21.01 -3.42 14.09
CA LYS A 68 22.34 -3.98 13.84
C LYS A 68 22.20 -5.48 13.55
N LYS A 69 22.12 -5.85 12.27
CA LYS A 69 22.40 -7.24 11.87
C LYS A 69 23.84 -7.55 12.31
N GLU A 70 23.99 -8.49 13.23
CA GLU A 70 25.31 -8.97 13.62
C GLU A 70 25.86 -9.85 12.50
N TYR A 71 27.07 -9.54 12.05
CA TYR A 71 27.82 -10.32 11.08
C TYR A 71 28.96 -11.01 11.83
N ALA A 72 29.28 -12.26 11.52
CA ALA A 72 30.32 -13.01 12.20
C ALA A 72 31.72 -12.39 12.00
N ASN A 73 31.93 -11.67 10.89
CA ASN A 73 33.14 -10.88 10.65
C ASN A 73 32.94 -9.81 9.55
N ALA A 74 33.94 -8.95 9.37
CA ALA A 74 33.93 -7.87 8.38
C ALA A 74 33.85 -8.35 6.91
N ALA A 75 34.36 -9.55 6.58
CA ALA A 75 34.32 -10.08 5.22
C ALA A 75 32.90 -10.54 4.83
N GLU A 76 32.19 -11.21 5.74
CA GLU A 76 30.76 -11.54 5.55
C GLU A 76 29.92 -10.26 5.37
N LYS A 77 30.19 -9.23 6.19
CA LYS A 77 29.56 -7.92 6.06
C LYS A 77 29.85 -7.31 4.68
N LYS A 78 31.11 -7.32 4.20
CA LYS A 78 31.49 -6.81 2.86
C LYS A 78 30.78 -7.58 1.75
N ILE A 79 30.78 -8.92 1.79
CA ILE A 79 30.11 -9.77 0.80
C ILE A 79 28.61 -9.48 0.74
N THR A 80 27.96 -9.26 1.89
CA THR A 80 26.54 -8.89 1.95
C THR A 80 26.27 -7.57 1.22
N TYR A 81 27.07 -6.52 1.46
CA TYR A 81 26.90 -5.24 0.75
C TYR A 81 27.25 -5.33 -0.74
N LEU A 82 28.30 -6.06 -1.12
CA LEU A 82 28.61 -6.35 -2.53
C LEU A 82 27.42 -7.01 -3.25
N SER A 83 26.73 -7.95 -2.59
CA SER A 83 25.52 -8.57 -3.14
C SER A 83 24.35 -7.59 -3.25
N LYS A 84 24.18 -6.66 -2.30
CA LYS A 84 23.15 -5.60 -2.37
C LYS A 84 23.38 -4.61 -3.51
N PHE A 85 24.63 -4.30 -3.81
CA PHE A 85 25.01 -3.36 -4.88
C PHE A 85 25.09 -4.01 -6.28
N ALA A 86 24.82 -5.31 -6.40
CA ALA A 86 24.93 -6.04 -7.67
C ALA A 86 23.98 -5.50 -8.76
N SER A 87 22.78 -5.03 -8.38
CA SER A 87 21.81 -4.42 -9.31
C SER A 87 22.33 -3.11 -9.91
N SER A 88 22.89 -2.22 -9.09
CA SER A 88 23.51 -0.95 -9.55
C SER A 88 24.70 -1.18 -10.47
N LEU A 89 25.50 -2.20 -10.16
CA LEU A 89 26.65 -2.63 -10.96
C LEU A 89 26.20 -3.11 -12.34
N GLU A 90 25.21 -4.00 -12.39
CA GLU A 90 24.69 -4.56 -13.66
C GLU A 90 23.91 -3.53 -14.49
N LEU A 91 23.20 -2.60 -13.84
CA LEU A 91 22.62 -1.41 -14.48
C LEU A 91 23.69 -0.61 -15.23
N MET A 92 24.77 -0.21 -14.53
CA MET A 92 25.80 0.62 -15.12
C MET A 92 26.60 -0.12 -16.19
N ARG A 93 26.89 -1.41 -15.97
CA ARG A 93 27.47 -2.29 -17.00
C ARG A 93 26.59 -2.33 -18.25
N SER A 94 25.28 -2.48 -18.07
CA SER A 94 24.30 -2.52 -19.17
C SER A 94 24.24 -1.19 -19.93
N ILE A 95 24.24 -0.04 -19.24
CA ILE A 95 24.26 1.28 -19.89
C ILE A 95 25.56 1.49 -20.69
N ILE A 96 26.71 1.09 -20.14
CA ILE A 96 28.03 1.21 -20.81
C ILE A 96 28.10 0.31 -22.06
N ASP A 97 27.50 -0.88 -22.01
CA ASP A 97 27.47 -1.84 -23.13
C ASP A 97 26.32 -1.59 -24.14
N HIS A 98 25.33 -0.75 -23.81
CA HIS A 98 24.15 -0.56 -24.64
C HIS A 98 24.44 0.16 -25.96
N THR A 99 23.92 -0.41 -27.06
CA THR A 99 24.28 -0.02 -28.43
C THR A 99 23.50 1.18 -28.98
N LYS A 100 22.27 1.45 -28.51
CA LYS A 100 21.52 2.64 -28.95
C LYS A 100 22.08 3.91 -28.31
N VAL A 101 21.85 5.05 -28.95
CA VAL A 101 22.18 6.38 -28.39
C VAL A 101 21.37 6.60 -27.11
N PHE A 102 22.04 6.80 -25.99
CA PHE A 102 21.44 7.05 -24.69
C PHE A 102 21.37 8.56 -24.43
N ILE A 103 20.15 9.06 -24.29
CA ILE A 103 19.82 10.46 -24.05
C ILE A 103 19.28 10.60 -22.62
N LEU A 104 19.82 11.55 -21.86
CA LEU A 104 19.36 11.89 -20.51
C LEU A 104 18.70 13.27 -20.52
N ALA A 105 17.44 13.35 -20.09
CA ALA A 105 16.65 14.57 -20.01
C ALA A 105 16.42 14.96 -18.54
N LEU A 106 17.22 15.88 -18.01
CA LEU A 106 17.11 16.35 -16.63
C LEU A 106 15.96 17.36 -16.50
N ASN A 107 14.76 16.92 -16.10
CA ASN A 107 13.57 17.74 -15.92
C ASN A 107 13.48 18.34 -14.50
N GLY A 108 14.53 19.05 -14.08
CA GLY A 108 14.63 19.68 -12.76
C GLY A 108 15.78 19.14 -11.92
N PRO A 109 15.74 19.34 -10.59
CA PRO A 109 16.83 18.96 -9.69
C PRO A 109 17.19 17.48 -9.76
N ALA A 110 18.48 17.16 -9.70
CA ALA A 110 18.98 15.80 -9.49
C ALA A 110 20.01 15.78 -8.36
N VAL A 111 19.92 14.78 -7.47
CA VAL A 111 20.75 14.67 -6.27
C VAL A 111 21.22 13.23 -6.08
N GLY A 112 22.45 13.05 -5.57
CA GLY A 112 23.01 11.72 -5.30
C GLY A 112 23.19 10.91 -6.59
N ALA A 113 22.70 9.67 -6.60
CA ALA A 113 22.81 8.74 -7.74
C ALA A 113 22.36 9.37 -9.07
N GLY A 114 21.19 10.04 -9.10
CA GLY A 114 20.67 10.69 -10.30
C GLY A 114 21.57 11.80 -10.87
N ALA A 115 22.36 12.46 -10.02
CA ALA A 115 23.36 13.45 -10.44
C ALA A 115 24.73 12.84 -10.77
N ALA A 116 25.04 11.65 -10.23
CA ALA A 116 26.36 11.04 -10.28
C ALA A 116 26.52 9.98 -11.38
N TRP A 117 25.53 9.10 -11.55
CA TRP A 117 25.66 7.89 -12.35
C TRP A 117 25.49 8.17 -13.85
N PHE A 118 24.40 8.83 -14.22
CA PHE A 118 23.97 8.95 -15.62
C PHE A 118 24.66 10.07 -16.43
N PRO A 119 24.88 11.30 -15.91
CA PRO A 119 25.35 12.41 -16.75
C PRO A 119 26.72 12.21 -17.41
N GLY A 120 27.60 11.40 -16.82
CA GLY A 120 28.92 11.09 -17.38
C GLY A 120 28.97 9.90 -18.35
N VAL A 121 27.88 9.13 -18.48
CA VAL A 121 27.79 7.97 -19.39
C VAL A 121 26.70 8.12 -20.46
N ALA A 122 25.83 9.13 -20.35
CA ALA A 122 24.91 9.52 -21.40
C ALA A 122 25.67 10.02 -22.63
N ASP A 123 25.17 9.68 -23.83
CA ASP A 123 25.75 10.16 -25.09
C ASP A 123 25.27 11.60 -25.40
N ILE A 124 24.07 11.97 -24.92
CA ILE A 124 23.50 13.31 -24.99
C ILE A 124 22.80 13.62 -23.65
N VAL A 125 23.01 14.80 -23.10
CA VAL A 125 22.31 15.33 -21.92
C VAL A 125 21.57 16.62 -22.28
N LEU A 126 20.26 16.65 -22.01
CA LEU A 126 19.36 17.79 -22.18
C LEU A 126 18.83 18.16 -20.79
N ALA A 127 18.67 19.44 -20.47
CA ALA A 127 18.26 19.85 -19.13
C ALA A 127 17.24 21.00 -19.12
N SER A 128 16.37 21.01 -18.12
CA SER A 128 15.45 22.11 -17.82
C SER A 128 16.19 23.32 -17.23
N SER A 129 15.66 24.52 -17.43
CA SER A 129 16.13 25.76 -16.80
C SER A 129 16.10 25.71 -15.25
N SER A 130 15.33 24.78 -14.66
CA SER A 130 15.24 24.54 -13.22
C SER A 130 16.23 23.49 -12.69
N THR A 131 17.09 22.91 -13.54
CA THR A 131 17.98 21.81 -13.18
C THR A 131 19.19 22.26 -12.37
N TYR A 132 19.43 21.61 -11.24
CA TYR A 132 20.72 21.65 -10.54
C TYR A 132 21.19 20.24 -10.20
N LEU A 133 22.51 20.03 -10.14
CA LEU A 133 23.11 18.77 -9.70
C LEU A 133 23.71 18.91 -8.31
N SER A 134 23.61 17.89 -7.46
CA SER A 134 24.32 17.84 -6.17
C SER A 134 24.70 16.42 -5.76
N ILE A 135 25.95 16.20 -5.35
CA ILE A 135 26.47 14.87 -4.99
C ILE A 135 27.03 14.88 -3.55
N PRO A 136 26.18 14.76 -2.51
CA PRO A 136 26.61 14.89 -1.11
C PRO A 136 27.32 13.64 -0.54
N PHE A 137 27.96 12.80 -1.38
CA PHE A 137 28.53 11.51 -0.97
C PHE A 137 29.49 11.61 0.22
N SER A 138 30.51 12.48 0.13
CA SER A 138 31.49 12.72 1.20
C SER A 138 30.84 13.19 2.52
N ALA A 139 29.83 14.05 2.44
CA ALA A 139 29.06 14.50 3.60
C ALA A 139 28.29 13.35 4.27
N LEU A 140 27.73 12.45 3.45
CA LEU A 140 27.05 11.22 3.89
C LEU A 140 28.00 10.06 4.21
N GLY A 141 29.32 10.24 4.09
CA GLY A 141 30.32 9.21 4.38
C GLY A 141 30.51 8.15 3.28
N LEU A 142 29.88 8.35 2.12
CA LEU A 142 29.95 7.53 0.91
C LEU A 142 31.14 7.91 0.02
N VAL A 143 31.41 7.09 -0.99
CA VAL A 143 32.39 7.33 -2.06
C VAL A 143 31.69 7.66 -3.39
N PRO A 144 32.39 8.24 -4.39
CA PRO A 144 31.95 8.28 -5.78
C PRO A 144 31.71 6.87 -6.34
N GLU A 145 30.45 6.45 -6.30
CA GLU A 145 29.94 5.14 -6.70
C GLU A 145 29.65 5.03 -8.20
N CYS A 146 29.34 3.82 -8.67
CA CYS A 146 28.92 3.51 -10.04
C CYS A 146 29.82 4.10 -11.14
N GLY A 147 31.13 4.17 -10.90
CA GLY A 147 32.11 4.72 -11.85
C GLY A 147 32.05 6.25 -12.06
N SER A 148 31.20 6.96 -11.31
CA SER A 148 30.95 8.41 -11.46
C SER A 148 32.21 9.27 -11.43
N ALA A 149 33.24 8.87 -10.69
CA ALA A 149 34.55 9.55 -10.65
C ALA A 149 35.21 9.69 -12.03
N ILE A 150 35.25 8.62 -12.84
CA ILE A 150 35.83 8.68 -14.19
C ILE A 150 34.86 9.34 -15.16
N SER A 151 33.59 8.96 -15.11
CA SER A 151 32.56 9.42 -16.04
C SER A 151 32.36 10.95 -15.97
N LEU A 152 32.24 11.53 -14.77
CA LEU A 152 32.13 12.98 -14.61
C LEU A 152 33.45 13.71 -14.95
N THR A 153 34.61 13.11 -14.66
CA THR A 153 35.91 13.67 -15.05
C THR A 153 36.04 13.81 -16.57
N GLN A 154 35.45 12.87 -17.33
CA GLN A 154 35.41 12.94 -18.80
C GLN A 154 34.50 14.08 -19.30
N SER A 155 33.40 14.40 -18.59
CA SER A 155 32.48 15.49 -18.98
C SER A 155 33.00 16.88 -18.59
N MET A 156 33.33 17.11 -17.30
CA MET A 156 33.63 18.47 -16.77
C MET A 156 35.10 18.79 -16.55
N GLY A 157 35.99 17.81 -16.73
CA GLY A 157 37.42 17.89 -16.43
C GLY A 157 37.75 17.63 -14.96
N VAL A 158 38.96 17.08 -14.73
CA VAL A 158 39.38 16.51 -13.44
C VAL A 158 39.29 17.47 -12.24
N HIS A 159 39.61 18.75 -12.41
CA HIS A 159 39.61 19.70 -11.30
C HIS A 159 38.19 19.99 -10.79
N ARG A 160 37.23 20.20 -11.70
CA ARG A 160 35.82 20.42 -11.35
C ARG A 160 35.17 19.15 -10.81
N ALA A 161 35.46 18.00 -11.43
CA ALA A 161 34.94 16.72 -10.97
C ALA A 161 35.42 16.38 -9.55
N ASN A 162 36.71 16.63 -9.23
CA ASN A 162 37.25 16.46 -7.89
C ASN A 162 36.56 17.38 -6.87
N GLU A 163 36.41 18.68 -7.18
CA GLU A 163 35.73 19.63 -6.29
C GLU A 163 34.27 19.18 -6.02
N PHE A 164 33.54 18.85 -7.08
CA PHE A 164 32.13 18.46 -6.98
C PHE A 164 31.93 17.16 -6.20
N LEU A 165 32.77 16.14 -6.44
CA LEU A 165 32.67 14.82 -5.79
C LEU A 165 33.21 14.79 -4.36
N MET A 166 34.27 15.55 -4.05
CA MET A 166 34.91 15.54 -2.73
C MET A 166 34.19 16.43 -1.72
N PHE A 167 33.64 17.57 -2.16
CA PHE A 167 33.00 18.55 -1.28
C PHE A 167 31.47 18.60 -1.41
N GLY A 168 30.87 17.97 -2.43
CA GLY A 168 29.44 17.77 -2.53
C GLY A 168 28.63 19.06 -2.72
N GLY A 169 29.17 20.01 -3.48
CA GLY A 169 28.50 21.27 -3.80
C GLY A 169 27.21 21.11 -4.62
N LYS A 170 26.67 22.26 -5.06
CA LYS A 170 25.60 22.31 -6.06
C LYS A 170 26.15 22.93 -7.34
N LEU A 171 25.86 22.31 -8.48
CA LEU A 171 26.08 22.90 -9.81
C LEU A 171 24.75 23.47 -10.30
N SER A 172 24.74 24.76 -10.66
CA SER A 172 23.59 25.43 -11.28
C SER A 172 23.40 24.99 -12.74
N THR A 173 22.27 25.34 -13.34
CA THR A 173 22.02 25.11 -14.78
C THR A 173 23.13 25.69 -15.66
N ASP A 174 23.67 26.85 -15.29
CA ASP A 174 24.76 27.53 -16.01
C ASP A 174 26.10 26.80 -15.85
N ASP A 175 26.39 26.24 -14.68
CA ASP A 175 27.56 25.37 -14.45
C ASP A 175 27.44 24.09 -15.30
N ILE A 176 26.26 23.46 -15.29
CA ILE A 176 25.97 22.22 -16.03
C ILE A 176 26.20 22.42 -17.54
N LEU A 177 25.75 23.55 -18.09
CA LEU A 177 25.98 23.89 -19.50
C LEU A 177 27.44 24.28 -19.77
N SER A 178 28.00 25.22 -18.99
CA SER A 178 29.34 25.79 -19.25
C SER A 178 30.48 24.81 -18.99
N PHE A 179 30.26 23.79 -18.13
CA PHE A 179 31.23 22.72 -17.88
C PHE A 179 31.11 21.58 -18.89
N GLY A 180 30.13 21.60 -19.80
CA GLY A 180 29.93 20.56 -20.82
C GLY A 180 29.23 19.30 -20.31
N ILE A 181 28.49 19.37 -19.18
CA ILE A 181 27.68 18.25 -18.68
C ILE A 181 26.39 18.13 -19.49
N ALA A 182 25.73 19.25 -19.80
CA ALA A 182 24.57 19.28 -20.72
C ALA A 182 24.95 19.83 -22.10
N ASN A 183 24.36 19.24 -23.15
CA ASN A 183 24.46 19.72 -24.53
C ASN A 183 23.53 20.92 -24.78
N ARG A 184 22.39 21.00 -24.08
CA ARG A 184 21.37 22.04 -24.27
C ARG A 184 20.47 22.21 -23.04
N ILE A 185 20.12 23.46 -22.76
CA ILE A 185 19.09 23.83 -21.79
C ILE A 185 17.79 24.18 -22.53
N PHE A 186 16.66 23.75 -22.00
CA PHE A 186 15.31 24.13 -22.42
C PHE A 186 14.58 24.78 -21.24
N GLU A 187 13.57 25.60 -21.52
CA GLU A 187 12.68 26.12 -20.47
C GLU A 187 11.91 24.98 -19.79
N THR A 188 11.66 25.11 -18.49
CA THR A 188 10.94 24.12 -17.66
C THR A 188 9.50 23.89 -18.12
N GLU A 189 8.79 24.94 -18.53
CA GLU A 189 7.42 24.82 -19.03
C GLU A 189 7.39 24.07 -20.36
N GLY A 190 6.66 22.95 -20.43
CA GLY A 190 6.60 22.09 -21.62
C GLY A 190 7.93 21.40 -21.96
N PHE A 191 8.78 21.13 -20.97
CA PHE A 191 10.12 20.54 -21.18
C PHE A 191 10.10 19.25 -22.01
N GLY A 192 9.24 18.27 -21.64
CA GLY A 192 9.13 16.98 -22.33
C GLY A 192 8.79 17.13 -23.82
N ASP A 193 7.75 17.90 -24.15
CA ASP A 193 7.36 18.21 -25.54
C ASP A 193 8.49 18.91 -26.32
N LYS A 194 9.18 19.87 -25.68
CA LYS A 194 10.32 20.58 -26.29
C LYS A 194 11.48 19.62 -26.61
N VAL A 195 11.77 18.68 -25.70
CA VAL A 195 12.78 17.62 -25.91
C VAL A 195 12.36 16.66 -27.02
N ILE A 196 11.14 16.10 -26.98
CA ILE A 196 10.64 15.16 -27.98
C ILE A 196 10.68 15.80 -29.37
N LYS A 197 10.14 17.02 -29.53
CA LYS A 197 10.13 17.76 -30.79
C LYS A 197 11.53 18.04 -31.34
N TYR A 198 12.50 18.34 -30.46
CA TYR A 198 13.91 18.53 -30.83
C TYR A 198 14.54 17.23 -31.35
N LEU A 199 14.29 16.09 -30.68
CA LEU A 199 14.78 14.78 -31.11
C LEU A 199 14.13 14.36 -32.43
N GLU A 200 12.81 14.50 -32.58
CA GLU A 200 12.10 14.20 -33.82
C GLU A 200 12.63 15.00 -35.02
N GLU A 201 12.95 16.28 -34.84
CA GLU A 201 13.54 17.11 -35.90
C GLU A 201 14.92 16.61 -36.33
N ILE A 202 15.80 16.31 -35.38
CA ILE A 202 17.15 15.78 -35.66
C ILE A 202 17.07 14.42 -36.37
N LEU A 203 16.13 13.56 -35.98
CA LEU A 203 15.97 12.22 -36.54
C LEU A 203 15.40 12.20 -37.97
N LYS A 204 14.90 13.33 -38.51
CA LYS A 204 14.46 13.41 -39.92
C LYS A 204 15.60 13.26 -40.92
N THR A 205 16.83 13.64 -40.54
CA THR A 205 17.99 13.71 -41.45
C THR A 205 19.17 12.82 -41.04
N ASN A 206 19.16 12.24 -39.84
CA ASN A 206 20.25 11.42 -39.31
C ASN A 206 19.96 9.92 -39.41
N ASP A 207 20.93 9.13 -39.87
CA ASP A 207 20.83 7.67 -39.94
C ASP A 207 21.14 7.02 -38.58
N GLY A 208 20.20 6.20 -38.09
CA GLY A 208 20.30 5.51 -36.82
C GLY A 208 21.50 4.59 -36.68
N LYS A 209 21.92 3.89 -37.75
CA LYS A 209 23.09 3.00 -37.70
C LYS A 209 24.38 3.79 -37.58
N SER A 210 24.49 4.88 -38.33
CA SER A 210 25.62 5.81 -38.29
C SER A 210 25.80 6.44 -36.91
N MET A 211 24.71 6.80 -36.23
CA MET A 211 24.76 7.30 -34.85
C MET A 211 25.24 6.23 -33.85
N MET A 212 24.74 5.00 -33.94
CA MET A 212 25.18 3.89 -33.08
C MET A 212 26.64 3.49 -33.33
N GLU A 213 27.11 3.55 -34.57
CA GLU A 213 28.51 3.27 -34.90
C GLU A 213 29.44 4.40 -34.44
N ALA A 214 29.02 5.67 -34.52
CA ALA A 214 29.74 6.80 -33.93
C ALA A 214 29.90 6.64 -32.41
N LYS A 215 28.81 6.30 -31.70
CA LYS A 215 28.82 5.93 -30.27
C LYS A 215 29.82 4.80 -30.01
N ARG A 216 29.75 3.72 -30.80
CA ARG A 216 30.63 2.55 -30.63
C ARG A 216 32.10 2.92 -30.76
N LEU A 217 32.47 3.70 -31.77
CA LEU A 217 33.85 4.14 -32.00
C LEU A 217 34.36 5.07 -30.90
N GLN A 218 33.52 5.96 -30.37
CA GLN A 218 33.87 6.86 -29.26
C GLN A 218 34.05 6.10 -27.93
N ASN A 219 33.16 5.15 -27.62
CA ASN A 219 33.16 4.43 -26.35
C ASN A 219 34.16 3.26 -26.32
N LEU A 220 34.55 2.69 -27.46
CA LEU A 220 35.48 1.54 -27.55
C LEU A 220 36.78 1.71 -26.72
N PRO A 221 37.56 2.82 -26.80
CA PRO A 221 38.76 2.98 -25.99
C PRO A 221 38.50 3.31 -24.51
N LEU A 222 37.26 3.70 -24.16
CA LEU A 222 36.90 4.10 -22.78
C LEU A 222 36.23 2.97 -22.00
N ARG A 223 35.60 2.02 -22.69
CA ARG A 223 34.74 0.97 -22.14
C ARG A 223 35.36 0.28 -20.93
N ASP A 224 36.53 -0.34 -21.10
CA ASP A 224 37.13 -1.16 -20.04
C ASP A 224 37.50 -0.33 -18.80
N SER A 225 37.89 0.94 -19.01
CA SER A 225 38.15 1.88 -17.90
C SER A 225 36.88 2.24 -17.13
N ARG A 226 35.74 2.42 -17.83
CA ARG A 226 34.44 2.71 -17.20
C ARG A 226 33.90 1.49 -16.47
N ILE A 227 33.98 0.30 -17.08
CA ILE A 227 33.57 -0.97 -16.44
C ILE A 227 34.39 -1.20 -15.16
N LEU A 228 35.72 -1.11 -15.23
CA LEU A 228 36.58 -1.28 -14.05
C LEU A 228 36.30 -0.22 -12.96
N ALA A 229 35.97 1.01 -13.34
CA ALA A 229 35.58 2.06 -12.38
C ALA A 229 34.28 1.72 -11.65
N VAL A 230 33.28 1.12 -12.32
CA VAL A 230 32.06 0.63 -11.66
C VAL A 230 32.44 -0.42 -10.61
N TYR A 231 33.14 -1.49 -10.98
CA TYR A 231 33.56 -2.54 -10.04
C TYR A 231 34.35 -1.99 -8.84
N ASN A 232 35.39 -1.19 -9.07
CA ASN A 232 36.21 -0.61 -8.01
C ASN A 232 35.40 0.30 -7.07
N SER A 233 34.46 1.07 -7.62
CA SER A 233 33.63 1.99 -6.82
C SER A 233 32.61 1.26 -5.94
N ILE A 234 32.08 0.13 -6.40
CA ILE A 234 31.14 -0.72 -5.66
C ILE A 234 31.87 -1.46 -4.52
N ASP A 235 33.09 -1.92 -4.76
CA ASP A 235 33.94 -2.53 -3.72
C ASP A 235 34.30 -1.52 -2.63
N ALA A 236 34.74 -0.32 -3.00
CA ALA A 236 35.01 0.77 -2.06
C ALA A 236 33.74 1.22 -1.31
N LEU A 237 32.57 1.23 -1.95
CA LEU A 237 31.30 1.53 -1.30
C LEU A 237 30.97 0.47 -0.23
N ALA A 238 31.13 -0.81 -0.53
CA ALA A 238 30.95 -1.90 0.43
C ALA A 238 31.88 -1.75 1.64
N GLU A 239 33.13 -1.31 1.47
CA GLU A 239 34.04 -1.02 2.58
C GLU A 239 33.53 0.13 3.48
N ARG A 240 32.98 1.21 2.90
CA ARG A 240 32.37 2.29 3.69
C ARG A 240 31.17 1.80 4.52
N PHE A 241 30.38 0.87 4.00
CA PHE A 241 29.28 0.25 4.75
C PHE A 241 29.78 -0.74 5.82
N VAL A 242 30.93 -1.38 5.62
CA VAL A 242 31.64 -2.13 6.67
C VAL A 242 32.08 -1.22 7.81
N ASP A 243 32.69 -0.06 7.51
CA ASP A 243 33.09 0.96 8.50
C ASP A 243 31.91 1.52 9.32
N GLY A 244 30.70 1.52 8.74
CA GLY A 244 29.47 1.96 9.40
C GLY A 244 29.21 3.48 9.38
N ALA A 245 30.21 4.28 9.01
CA ALA A 245 30.11 5.75 8.91
C ALA A 245 28.94 6.29 8.05
N PRO A 246 28.47 5.61 6.97
CA PRO A 246 27.26 6.01 6.26
C PRO A 246 26.01 6.01 7.15
N PHE A 247 25.81 4.98 7.98
CA PHE A 247 24.61 4.86 8.82
C PHE A 247 24.50 6.01 9.82
N GLU A 248 25.59 6.33 10.53
CA GLU A 248 25.65 7.43 11.49
C GLU A 248 25.31 8.77 10.83
N ARG A 249 25.82 9.00 9.61
CA ARG A 249 25.63 10.25 8.87
C ARG A 249 24.25 10.37 8.24
N PHE A 250 23.70 9.29 7.70
CA PHE A 250 22.30 9.24 7.26
C PHE A 250 21.34 9.46 8.44
N GLU A 251 21.57 8.82 9.59
CA GLU A 251 20.72 9.01 10.77
C GLU A 251 20.79 10.45 11.31
N ALA A 252 22.00 11.01 11.41
CA ALA A 252 22.18 12.41 11.80
C ALA A 252 21.52 13.38 10.80
N LYS A 253 21.62 13.11 9.49
CA LYS A 253 20.98 13.94 8.47
C LYS A 253 19.45 13.83 8.50
N ARG A 254 18.92 12.62 8.70
CA ARG A 254 17.48 12.37 8.91
C ARG A 254 16.95 13.17 10.10
N LYS A 255 17.59 13.05 11.27
CA LYS A 255 17.25 13.83 12.48
C LYS A 255 17.29 15.34 12.24
N GLN A 256 18.27 15.84 11.47
CA GLN A 256 18.33 17.27 11.10
C GLN A 256 17.14 17.71 10.24
N MET A 257 16.68 16.86 9.31
CA MET A 257 15.57 17.19 8.39
C MET A 257 14.19 17.02 9.05
N GLU A 258 14.07 16.14 10.04
CA GLU A 258 12.84 15.95 10.83
C GLU A 258 12.59 17.08 11.84
N GLY A 259 13.65 17.71 12.36
CA GLY A 259 13.55 18.62 13.52
C GLY A 259 13.28 20.10 13.24
N ALA A 260 13.19 20.55 11.97
CA ALA A 260 13.24 21.99 11.65
C ALA A 260 11.88 22.69 11.42
N ASP A 261 10.96 22.09 10.64
CA ASP A 261 9.82 22.84 10.04
C ASP A 261 8.42 22.34 10.46
N CYS A 262 8.33 21.21 11.16
CA CYS A 262 7.07 20.48 11.38
C CYS A 262 6.35 20.92 12.68
N GLN A 263 5.83 22.17 12.78
CA GLN A 263 4.83 22.55 13.82
C GLN A 263 4.22 23.98 13.79
N THR A 264 4.37 24.79 12.74
CA THR A 264 3.76 26.14 12.73
C THR A 264 2.28 26.14 12.32
N LYS A 265 1.53 27.13 12.84
CA LYS A 265 0.05 27.16 12.86
C LYS A 265 -0.61 27.38 11.49
N ASP A 266 0.15 27.91 10.52
CA ASP A 266 -0.30 28.33 9.20
C ASP A 266 0.55 27.62 8.12
N TRP A 267 0.21 26.38 7.77
CA TRP A 267 1.01 25.58 6.83
C TRP A 267 0.17 24.90 5.72
N PRO A 268 0.49 25.08 4.41
CA PRO A 268 -0.38 24.60 3.33
C PRO A 268 -0.28 23.09 2.99
N THR A 269 0.87 22.44 3.19
CA THR A 269 1.11 21.07 2.67
C THR A 269 1.92 20.19 3.63
N HIS A 270 1.35 19.05 4.07
CA HIS A 270 2.04 18.11 4.95
C HIS A 270 3.07 17.23 4.21
N LYS A 271 4.25 17.01 4.81
CA LYS A 271 5.19 15.96 4.40
C LYS A 271 4.69 14.59 4.91
N ALA A 272 5.02 13.50 4.21
CA ALA A 272 4.55 12.14 4.54
C ALA A 272 4.94 11.65 5.95
N THR A 273 6.07 12.13 6.50
CA THR A 273 6.56 11.79 7.84
C THR A 273 5.95 12.62 8.97
N CYS A 274 5.09 13.61 8.67
CA CYS A 274 4.51 14.49 9.69
C CYS A 274 3.35 13.81 10.44
N ARG A 275 3.48 13.70 11.77
CA ARG A 275 2.40 13.20 12.64
C ARG A 275 1.27 14.25 12.77
N ARG A 276 0.21 14.10 11.97
CA ARG A 276 -0.93 15.04 11.91
C ARG A 276 -1.70 15.09 13.24
N GLN A 277 -1.99 16.30 13.71
CA GLN A 277 -2.91 16.55 14.84
C GLN A 277 -4.31 15.97 14.56
N ASN A 278 -4.93 15.40 15.60
CA ASN A 278 -6.29 14.90 15.57
C ASN A 278 -7.33 16.01 15.33
N TYR A 279 -8.53 15.61 14.93
CA TYR A 279 -9.71 16.47 14.88
C TYR A 279 -10.60 16.26 16.10
N ILE A 280 -11.13 17.34 16.69
CA ILE A 280 -12.19 17.26 17.70
C ILE A 280 -13.54 17.40 17.01
N LEU A 281 -14.16 16.27 16.72
CA LEU A 281 -15.47 16.18 16.06
C LEU A 281 -16.58 16.18 17.11
N LYS A 282 -17.55 17.08 16.94
CA LYS A 282 -18.81 17.11 17.70
C LYS A 282 -19.89 16.51 16.82
N VAL A 283 -20.60 15.52 17.36
CA VAL A 283 -21.59 14.71 16.64
C VAL A 283 -22.91 14.76 17.40
N ASP A 284 -23.94 15.21 16.71
CA ASP A 284 -25.30 15.33 17.24
C ASP A 284 -26.25 14.39 16.51
N LEU A 285 -26.98 13.54 17.25
CA LEU A 285 -28.05 12.72 16.70
C LEU A 285 -29.36 13.50 16.71
N PHE A 286 -30.04 13.58 15.56
CA PHE A 286 -31.28 14.34 15.35
C PHE A 286 -31.35 15.67 16.12
N PRO A 287 -30.37 16.59 15.97
CA PRO A 287 -30.21 17.75 16.86
C PRO A 287 -31.40 18.72 16.97
N ARG A 288 -32.34 18.66 16.03
CA ARG A 288 -33.59 19.46 16.07
C ARG A 288 -34.65 18.85 16.97
N HIS A 289 -34.65 17.53 17.12
CA HIS A 289 -35.64 16.78 17.88
C HIS A 289 -35.11 16.43 19.27
N PHE A 290 -33.88 15.93 19.35
CA PHE A 290 -33.20 15.63 20.62
C PHE A 290 -32.49 16.89 21.13
N THR A 291 -33.27 17.76 21.78
CA THR A 291 -32.79 19.02 22.40
C THR A 291 -32.77 18.97 23.93
N ASN A 292 -33.64 18.17 24.55
CA ASN A 292 -33.66 17.96 26.01
C ASN A 292 -34.24 16.57 26.36
N PRO A 293 -33.39 15.54 26.61
CA PRO A 293 -31.93 15.59 26.54
C PRO A 293 -31.45 15.74 25.10
N ARG A 294 -30.31 16.39 24.92
CA ARG A 294 -29.53 16.32 23.69
C ARG A 294 -28.83 14.97 23.65
N ILE A 295 -28.81 14.31 22.49
CA ILE A 295 -28.03 13.08 22.28
C ILE A 295 -26.82 13.41 21.41
N SER A 296 -25.64 13.50 22.03
CA SER A 296 -24.43 14.00 21.38
C SER A 296 -23.15 13.32 21.86
N ARG A 297 -22.10 13.30 21.03
CA ARG A 297 -20.77 12.74 21.33
C ARG A 297 -19.69 13.72 20.82
N THR A 298 -18.61 13.85 21.58
CA THR A 298 -17.41 14.62 21.18
C THR A 298 -16.21 13.69 21.14
N LEU A 299 -15.62 13.51 19.96
CA LEU A 299 -14.54 12.55 19.71
C LEU A 299 -13.25 13.27 19.30
N SER A 300 -12.12 12.80 19.81
CA SER A 300 -10.79 13.02 19.22
C SER A 300 -10.56 11.93 18.17
N CYS A 301 -10.41 12.33 16.91
CA CYS A 301 -10.32 11.44 15.75
C CYS A 301 -8.94 11.55 15.08
N PRO A 302 -8.21 10.44 14.87
CA PRO A 302 -6.93 10.44 14.16
C PRO A 302 -7.10 10.97 12.73
N ALA A 303 -6.28 11.95 12.33
CA ALA A 303 -6.47 12.61 11.04
C ALA A 303 -6.27 11.68 9.82
N THR A 304 -5.52 10.59 10.00
CA THR A 304 -5.25 9.55 8.99
C THR A 304 -6.26 8.40 8.99
N ALA A 305 -7.24 8.40 9.90
CA ALA A 305 -8.33 7.42 9.90
C ALA A 305 -9.21 7.56 8.64
N SER A 306 -9.86 6.48 8.23
CA SER A 306 -10.85 6.49 7.15
C SER A 306 -12.23 6.93 7.62
N PHE A 307 -13.15 7.18 6.69
CA PHE A 307 -14.56 7.39 7.02
C PHE A 307 -15.25 6.11 7.49
N ALA A 308 -14.78 4.92 7.07
CA ALA A 308 -15.22 3.64 7.63
C ALA A 308 -14.73 3.45 9.09
N ASP A 309 -13.52 3.87 9.42
CA ASP A 309 -13.04 3.89 10.82
C ASP A 309 -13.88 4.85 11.67
N LEU A 310 -14.19 6.04 11.14
CA LEU A 310 -15.08 6.99 11.81
C LEU A 310 -16.46 6.38 12.03
N HIS A 311 -17.07 5.76 11.01
CA HIS A 311 -18.34 5.04 11.14
C HIS A 311 -18.31 4.02 12.28
N ASN A 312 -17.30 3.14 12.31
CA ASN A 312 -17.15 2.15 13.39
C ASN A 312 -17.03 2.81 14.78
N ALA A 313 -16.29 3.92 14.89
CA ALA A 313 -16.16 4.68 16.14
C ALA A 313 -17.47 5.36 16.57
N LEU A 314 -18.30 5.82 15.61
CA LEU A 314 -19.62 6.39 15.89
C LEU A 314 -20.59 5.31 16.37
N GLN A 315 -20.64 4.16 15.72
CA GLN A 315 -21.46 3.02 16.14
C GLN A 315 -21.23 2.69 17.62
N VAL A 316 -19.97 2.62 18.05
CA VAL A 316 -19.63 2.34 19.45
C VAL A 316 -19.84 3.54 20.38
N ALA A 317 -19.64 4.77 19.92
CA ALA A 317 -19.94 5.95 20.72
C ALA A 317 -21.46 6.09 21.01
N PHE A 318 -22.33 5.66 20.09
CA PHE A 318 -23.78 5.66 20.23
C PHE A 318 -24.37 4.35 20.78
N ASP A 319 -23.54 3.33 21.00
CA ASP A 319 -23.91 2.00 21.52
C ASP A 319 -24.79 1.19 20.55
N TRP A 320 -24.37 1.09 19.27
CA TRP A 320 -25.02 0.35 18.18
C TRP A 320 -24.16 -0.77 17.62
N LYS A 321 -24.78 -1.69 16.87
CA LYS A 321 -24.16 -2.96 16.43
C LYS A 321 -23.63 -2.98 15.01
N ASN A 322 -23.73 -1.89 14.26
CA ASN A 322 -23.14 -1.78 12.93
C ASN A 322 -23.63 -2.87 11.95
N CYS A 323 -24.95 -3.07 11.88
CA CYS A 323 -25.59 -4.05 11.00
C CYS A 323 -26.32 -3.43 9.78
N HIS A 324 -26.31 -2.11 9.63
CA HIS A 324 -27.07 -1.39 8.59
C HIS A 324 -26.16 -0.55 7.67
N LEU A 325 -26.71 -0.16 6.52
CA LEU A 325 -26.06 0.74 5.56
C LEU A 325 -25.87 2.15 6.14
N TYR A 326 -24.89 2.87 5.61
CA TYR A 326 -24.56 4.23 6.04
C TYR A 326 -24.00 5.09 4.91
N ASP A 327 -24.10 6.40 5.05
CA ASP A 327 -23.36 7.36 4.22
C ASP A 327 -22.98 8.63 5.00
N PHE A 328 -22.06 9.39 4.41
CA PHE A 328 -21.70 10.73 4.83
C PHE A 328 -21.90 11.70 3.65
N GLU A 329 -22.53 12.84 3.90
CA GLU A 329 -22.75 13.90 2.92
C GLU A 329 -22.10 15.20 3.40
N VAL A 330 -21.17 15.74 2.63
CA VAL A 330 -20.49 17.02 2.94
C VAL A 330 -21.23 18.14 2.22
N LEU A 331 -21.71 19.14 2.96
CA LEU A 331 -22.58 20.19 2.42
C LEU A 331 -21.80 21.49 2.15
N ASP A 332 -22.19 22.27 1.14
CA ASP A 332 -21.49 23.52 0.77
C ASP A 332 -21.76 24.72 1.72
N HIS A 333 -22.48 24.51 2.81
CA HIS A 333 -22.89 25.58 3.73
C HIS A 333 -22.82 25.14 5.19
N ASN A 334 -22.44 26.07 6.07
CA ASN A 334 -22.15 25.81 7.48
C ASN A 334 -23.41 25.89 8.37
N GLU A 335 -24.60 25.58 7.85
CA GLU A 335 -25.83 25.65 8.65
C GLU A 335 -25.83 24.55 9.73
N THR A 336 -25.80 24.99 10.98
CA THR A 336 -26.32 24.21 12.11
C THR A 336 -27.85 24.15 12.04
N MET A 337 -28.43 22.97 12.28
CA MET A 337 -29.83 22.74 12.72
C MET A 337 -30.95 23.67 12.19
N GLY A 338 -31.86 23.22 11.31
CA GLY A 338 -33.19 23.85 11.27
C GLY A 338 -34.12 23.63 10.08
N SER A 339 -33.63 23.64 8.83
CA SER A 339 -34.53 23.76 7.65
C SER A 339 -35.40 22.51 7.39
N GLU A 340 -36.73 22.63 7.42
CA GLU A 340 -37.72 21.56 7.15
C GLU A 340 -37.58 20.89 5.76
N HIS A 341 -36.84 21.51 4.84
CA HIS A 341 -36.66 21.02 3.49
C HIS A 341 -35.41 20.15 3.33
N ARG A 342 -35.56 18.84 3.48
CA ARG A 342 -34.71 17.84 2.80
C ARG A 342 -35.02 17.76 1.28
N LEU A 343 -36.11 18.42 0.86
CA LEU A 343 -36.64 18.50 -0.51
C LEU A 343 -36.10 19.69 -1.34
N VAL A 344 -35.37 20.63 -0.75
CA VAL A 344 -34.60 21.61 -1.53
C VAL A 344 -33.21 21.01 -1.71
N MET A 345 -32.78 20.83 -2.97
CA MET A 345 -31.44 20.34 -3.31
C MET A 345 -30.37 21.28 -2.73
N LYS A 346 -29.90 20.97 -1.52
CA LYS A 346 -28.73 21.60 -0.93
C LYS A 346 -27.50 21.12 -1.72
N PRO A 347 -26.63 22.01 -2.22
CA PRO A 347 -25.43 21.60 -2.96
C PRO A 347 -24.53 20.74 -2.07
N MET A 348 -24.49 19.45 -2.40
CA MET A 348 -23.60 18.46 -1.81
C MET A 348 -22.23 18.56 -2.49
N LEU A 349 -21.17 18.73 -1.71
CA LEU A 349 -19.79 18.80 -2.21
C LEU A 349 -19.22 17.41 -2.54
N CYS A 350 -19.54 16.41 -1.72
CA CYS A 350 -19.28 15.00 -2.00
C CYS A 350 -20.12 14.09 -1.09
N LYS A 351 -20.40 12.88 -1.60
CA LYS A 351 -20.93 11.75 -0.82
C LYS A 351 -19.80 10.76 -0.54
N ILE A 352 -19.82 10.13 0.64
CA ILE A 352 -18.83 9.13 1.06
C ILE A 352 -19.60 7.95 1.67
N THR A 353 -19.43 6.75 1.13
CA THR A 353 -20.19 5.55 1.55
C THR A 353 -19.39 4.29 1.18
N ASP A 354 -19.92 3.10 1.51
CA ASP A 354 -19.29 1.85 1.11
C ASP A 354 -19.61 1.56 -0.38
N LEU A 355 -18.59 1.55 -1.25
CA LEU A 355 -18.77 1.31 -2.70
C LEU A 355 -19.37 -0.05 -3.03
N ASP A 356 -19.27 -1.04 -2.13
CA ASP A 356 -19.88 -2.36 -2.29
C ASP A 356 -21.43 -2.32 -2.27
N THR A 357 -22.03 -1.14 -2.04
CA THR A 357 -23.46 -0.95 -1.77
C THR A 357 -24.18 -0.01 -2.75
N LEU A 358 -23.52 0.47 -3.81
CA LEU A 358 -24.08 1.38 -4.81
C LEU A 358 -24.30 0.72 -6.19
N ASP A 359 -25.42 1.03 -6.83
CA ASP A 359 -25.61 0.85 -8.28
C ASP A 359 -24.71 1.82 -9.08
N SER A 360 -24.37 1.43 -10.31
CA SER A 360 -23.22 1.90 -11.10
C SER A 360 -23.20 3.36 -11.58
N ASP A 361 -24.17 4.20 -11.21
CA ASP A 361 -24.45 5.48 -11.88
C ASP A 361 -24.02 6.73 -11.06
N SER A 362 -23.12 6.57 -10.08
CA SER A 362 -22.69 7.64 -9.16
C SER A 362 -21.19 7.98 -9.26
N ASP A 363 -20.78 8.62 -10.36
CA ASP A 363 -19.42 9.15 -10.62
C ASP A 363 -18.87 10.15 -9.56
N SER A 364 -19.64 10.47 -8.50
CA SER A 364 -19.31 11.49 -7.49
C SER A 364 -19.18 10.96 -6.05
N ALA A 365 -19.47 9.67 -5.82
CA ALA A 365 -19.35 9.06 -4.50
C ALA A 365 -17.91 8.56 -4.24
N LYS A 366 -17.39 8.79 -3.03
CA LYS A 366 -16.09 8.30 -2.59
C LYS A 366 -16.24 7.08 -1.67
N ASP A 367 -15.30 6.15 -1.76
CA ASP A 367 -15.20 5.00 -0.85
C ASP A 367 -14.85 5.44 0.58
N SER A 368 -15.68 5.05 1.55
CA SER A 368 -15.46 5.30 2.98
C SER A 368 -14.21 4.60 3.54
N LYS A 369 -13.82 3.45 3.00
CA LYS A 369 -12.63 2.66 3.41
C LYS A 369 -11.34 3.37 2.98
N ARG A 370 -11.35 3.99 1.79
CA ARG A 370 -10.18 4.68 1.20
C ARG A 370 -10.08 6.15 1.60
N THR A 371 -11.20 6.87 1.68
CA THR A 371 -11.22 8.32 1.99
C THR A 371 -10.79 8.57 3.42
N LYS A 372 -9.75 9.38 3.62
CA LYS A 372 -9.21 9.73 4.95
C LYS A 372 -9.80 11.04 5.48
N LEU A 373 -9.94 11.16 6.80
CA LEU A 373 -10.53 12.34 7.44
C LEU A 373 -9.86 13.65 7.01
N TYR A 374 -8.52 13.67 6.92
CA TYR A 374 -7.80 14.87 6.47
C TYR A 374 -8.12 15.32 5.04
N GLN A 375 -8.47 14.40 4.14
CA GLN A 375 -8.77 14.74 2.73
C GLN A 375 -10.07 15.55 2.60
N ILE A 376 -10.93 15.50 3.63
CA ILE A 376 -12.19 16.24 3.69
C ILE A 376 -12.06 17.42 4.68
N LEU A 377 -11.52 17.20 5.87
CA LEU A 377 -11.46 18.21 6.93
C LEU A 377 -10.37 19.27 6.74
N ASP A 378 -9.27 18.96 6.04
CA ASP A 378 -8.26 19.92 5.56
C ASP A 378 -8.45 20.22 4.04
N GLY A 379 -9.52 19.74 3.39
CA GLY A 379 -9.72 19.88 1.94
C GLY A 379 -10.13 21.30 1.54
N GLU A 380 -9.55 21.87 0.49
CA GLU A 380 -9.71 23.29 0.09
C GLU A 380 -11.18 23.76 0.00
N ARG A 381 -12.08 22.90 -0.51
CA ARG A 381 -13.52 23.21 -0.65
C ARG A 381 -14.37 22.74 0.53
N THR A 382 -13.86 21.83 1.35
CA THR A 382 -14.62 21.08 2.38
C THR A 382 -14.21 21.42 3.81
N THR A 383 -13.12 22.16 4.01
CA THR A 383 -12.65 22.62 5.32
C THR A 383 -13.71 23.48 6.01
N GLY A 384 -14.00 23.17 7.27
CA GLY A 384 -14.98 23.89 8.09
C GLY A 384 -16.44 23.72 7.69
N LYS A 385 -16.75 22.85 6.72
CA LYS A 385 -18.12 22.50 6.31
C LYS A 385 -18.76 21.49 7.28
N THR A 386 -20.09 21.46 7.30
CA THR A 386 -20.87 20.46 8.04
C THR A 386 -20.88 19.13 7.28
N ILE A 387 -20.70 18.02 8.01
CA ILE A 387 -20.86 16.66 7.48
C ILE A 387 -22.13 16.06 8.07
N HIS A 388 -23.06 15.62 7.24
CA HIS A 388 -24.18 14.78 7.65
C HIS A 388 -23.75 13.32 7.63
N TYR A 389 -24.16 12.53 8.61
CA TYR A 389 -23.93 11.08 8.66
C TYR A 389 -25.27 10.39 8.85
N MET A 390 -25.67 9.58 7.87
CA MET A 390 -26.87 8.77 7.92
C MET A 390 -26.48 7.35 8.30
N TYR A 391 -27.15 6.79 9.31
CA TYR A 391 -27.07 5.37 9.67
C TYR A 391 -28.45 4.73 9.61
N ASP A 392 -28.51 3.51 9.08
CA ASP A 392 -29.71 2.76 8.76
C ASP A 392 -30.71 3.54 7.90
N PHE A 393 -30.76 3.22 6.60
CA PHE A 393 -31.70 3.85 5.68
C PHE A 393 -33.17 3.46 5.93
N GLY A 394 -33.43 2.44 6.77
CA GLY A 394 -34.77 2.09 7.25
C GLY A 394 -35.28 3.07 8.31
N ASP A 395 -34.62 3.12 9.46
CA ASP A 395 -34.98 4.00 10.59
C ASP A 395 -34.56 5.46 10.40
N GLY A 396 -33.57 5.71 9.53
CA GLY A 396 -33.16 7.04 9.07
C GLY A 396 -32.37 7.87 10.09
N TRP A 397 -31.45 7.28 10.86
CA TRP A 397 -30.73 7.98 11.93
C TRP A 397 -29.79 9.09 11.41
N GLU A 398 -30.30 10.32 11.39
CA GLU A 398 -29.56 11.51 10.96
C GLU A 398 -28.64 12.06 12.05
N HIS A 399 -27.35 12.16 11.74
CA HIS A 399 -26.37 12.84 12.58
C HIS A 399 -25.79 14.06 11.87
N VAL A 400 -25.43 15.06 12.67
CA VAL A 400 -24.71 16.26 12.22
C VAL A 400 -23.34 16.29 12.88
N ILE A 401 -22.29 16.27 12.07
CA ILE A 401 -20.88 16.26 12.48
C ILE A 401 -20.25 17.62 12.15
N THR A 402 -19.60 18.22 13.13
CA THR A 402 -18.84 19.47 12.99
C THR A 402 -17.44 19.31 13.58
N CYS A 403 -16.41 19.79 12.87
CA CYS A 403 -15.06 19.87 13.41
C CYS A 403 -14.92 21.16 14.22
N SER A 404 -14.58 21.04 15.50
CA SER A 404 -14.51 22.19 16.42
C SER A 404 -13.07 22.69 16.63
N GLU A 405 -12.13 21.79 16.89
CA GLU A 405 -10.73 22.12 17.24
C GLU A 405 -9.77 21.02 16.74
N ARG A 406 -8.46 21.25 16.89
CA ARG A 406 -7.41 20.23 16.70
C ARG A 406 -6.83 19.82 18.05
N ALA A 407 -6.38 18.57 18.16
CA ALA A 407 -5.79 18.04 19.38
C ALA A 407 -4.49 17.26 19.11
N ASP A 408 -3.78 16.90 20.17
CA ASP A 408 -2.54 16.13 20.07
C ASP A 408 -2.75 14.80 19.32
N PRO A 409 -1.76 14.36 18.53
CA PRO A 409 -1.89 13.18 17.68
C PRO A 409 -1.98 11.87 18.48
N THR A 410 -3.09 11.16 18.35
CA THR A 410 -3.28 9.78 18.84
C THR A 410 -3.47 8.80 17.68
N THR A 411 -3.31 7.51 17.95
CA THR A 411 -3.62 6.43 16.99
C THR A 411 -5.08 5.99 17.06
N ASN A 412 -5.72 6.14 18.22
CA ASN A 412 -7.05 5.62 18.50
C ASN A 412 -8.08 6.77 18.55
N PHE A 413 -9.34 6.45 18.26
CA PHE A 413 -10.47 7.32 18.57
C PHE A 413 -10.69 7.38 20.09
N VAL A 414 -10.98 8.57 20.62
CA VAL A 414 -11.25 8.77 22.05
C VAL A 414 -12.47 9.67 22.23
N VAL A 415 -13.50 9.22 22.93
CA VAL A 415 -14.63 10.08 23.28
C VAL A 415 -14.26 10.94 24.49
N LEU A 416 -14.25 12.25 24.29
CA LEU A 416 -13.92 13.25 25.30
C LEU A 416 -15.13 13.55 26.20
N GLY A 417 -16.33 13.51 25.65
CA GLY A 417 -17.59 13.72 26.36
C GLY A 417 -18.81 13.49 25.48
N GLY A 418 -20.00 13.62 26.06
CA GLY A 418 -21.28 13.38 25.39
C GLY A 418 -22.45 13.52 26.36
N GLU A 419 -23.66 13.59 25.79
CA GLU A 419 -24.93 13.76 26.51
C GLU A 419 -25.97 12.78 25.96
N GLY A 420 -26.91 12.35 26.80
CA GLY A 420 -28.03 11.48 26.40
C GLY A 420 -27.67 10.00 26.19
N HIS A 421 -28.62 9.13 26.55
CA HIS A 421 -28.54 7.68 26.29
C HIS A 421 -28.47 7.40 24.77
N GLY A 422 -27.83 6.30 24.37
CA GLY A 422 -27.89 5.85 22.97
C GLY A 422 -29.32 5.46 22.59
N CYS A 423 -29.78 5.79 21.38
CA CYS A 423 -31.09 5.36 20.91
C CYS A 423 -31.13 3.85 20.70
N ALA A 424 -32.27 3.21 20.97
CA ALA A 424 -32.46 1.80 20.68
C ALA A 424 -32.38 1.56 19.16
N GLU A 425 -31.51 0.63 18.75
CA GLU A 425 -31.40 0.15 17.38
C GLU A 425 -32.64 -0.71 17.04
N ASP A 426 -33.13 -0.66 15.79
CA ASP A 426 -34.38 -1.27 15.30
C ASP A 426 -35.69 -0.83 16.00
N VAL A 427 -35.71 0.35 16.65
CA VAL A 427 -36.92 0.82 17.36
C VAL A 427 -37.99 1.41 16.41
N GLY A 428 -37.69 1.64 15.14
CA GLY A 428 -38.56 2.39 14.22
C GLY A 428 -38.22 3.88 14.18
N GLY A 429 -36.91 4.18 14.23
CA GLY A 429 -36.32 5.50 14.08
C GLY A 429 -36.72 6.48 15.18
N TYR A 430 -36.70 7.77 14.83
CA TYR A 430 -37.02 8.87 15.74
C TYR A 430 -38.36 8.67 16.46
N SER A 431 -39.43 8.32 15.73
CA SER A 431 -40.76 8.10 16.29
C SER A 431 -40.80 6.97 17.32
N GLY A 432 -40.23 5.81 16.98
CA GLY A 432 -40.21 4.67 17.87
C GLY A 432 -39.42 4.93 19.16
N TRP A 433 -38.33 5.71 19.09
CA TRP A 433 -37.58 6.10 20.27
C TRP A 433 -38.35 7.06 21.19
N VAL A 434 -39.11 8.00 20.62
CA VAL A 434 -40.00 8.87 21.39
C VAL A 434 -41.12 8.07 22.05
N ASP A 435 -41.72 7.12 21.35
CA ASP A 435 -42.76 6.24 21.89
C ASP A 435 -42.22 5.31 23.00
N LEU A 436 -40.97 4.82 22.87
CA LEU A 436 -40.28 4.05 23.89
C LEU A 436 -39.99 4.91 25.15
N ILE A 437 -39.53 6.15 25.00
CA ILE A 437 -39.35 7.07 26.14
C ILE A 437 -40.71 7.33 26.82
N ALA A 438 -41.75 7.64 26.05
CA ALA A 438 -43.10 7.87 26.56
C ALA A 438 -43.68 6.63 27.28
N ALA A 439 -43.28 5.42 26.87
CA ALA A 439 -43.62 4.18 27.57
C ALA A 439 -43.00 4.10 28.98
N TYR A 440 -41.75 4.55 29.15
CA TYR A 440 -41.06 4.59 30.45
C TYR A 440 -41.46 5.77 31.34
N GLU A 441 -42.00 6.85 30.77
CA GLU A 441 -42.51 8.01 31.51
C GLU A 441 -44.00 7.91 31.87
N SER A 442 -44.71 6.88 31.40
CA SER A 442 -46.11 6.63 31.77
C SER A 442 -46.22 5.92 33.12
N ASP A 443 -47.01 6.47 34.04
CA ASP A 443 -47.39 5.81 35.30
C ASP A 443 -48.28 4.57 35.07
N GLU A 444 -49.07 4.57 33.98
CA GLU A 444 -49.95 3.47 33.55
C GLU A 444 -49.70 3.13 32.07
N PRO A 445 -48.61 2.42 31.72
CA PRO A 445 -48.30 2.11 30.33
C PRO A 445 -49.38 1.20 29.71
N THR A 446 -49.71 1.44 28.45
CA THR A 446 -50.60 0.59 27.65
C THR A 446 -50.00 -0.81 27.40
N GLU A 447 -50.80 -1.75 26.89
CA GLU A 447 -50.29 -3.07 26.50
C GLU A 447 -49.20 -2.99 25.43
N HIS A 448 -49.37 -2.11 24.44
CA HIS A 448 -48.36 -1.85 23.41
C HIS A 448 -47.08 -1.28 24.02
N GLN A 449 -47.18 -0.28 24.90
CA GLN A 449 -46.03 0.28 25.62
C GLN A 449 -45.30 -0.76 26.47
N ARG A 450 -46.03 -1.64 27.19
CA ARG A 450 -45.41 -2.74 27.94
C ARG A 450 -44.67 -3.74 27.03
N HIS A 451 -45.22 -4.05 25.85
CA HIS A 451 -44.50 -4.86 24.86
C HIS A 451 -43.25 -4.16 24.33
N LEU A 452 -43.31 -2.86 24.04
CA LEU A 452 -42.18 -2.05 23.56
C LEU A 452 -41.07 -1.94 24.63
N MET A 453 -41.42 -1.71 25.89
CA MET A 453 -40.48 -1.74 27.03
C MET A 453 -39.84 -3.13 27.18
N SER A 454 -40.63 -4.20 27.13
CA SER A 454 -40.16 -5.60 27.24
C SER A 454 -39.25 -5.99 26.08
N TRP A 455 -39.53 -5.50 24.86
CA TRP A 455 -38.63 -5.64 23.71
C TRP A 455 -37.30 -4.91 23.97
N PHE A 456 -37.32 -3.66 24.46
CA PHE A 456 -36.08 -2.95 24.76
C PHE A 456 -35.26 -3.61 25.89
N GLU A 457 -35.90 -4.10 26.95
CA GLU A 457 -35.21 -4.75 28.08
C GLU A 457 -34.58 -6.12 27.69
N ASN A 458 -35.15 -6.83 26.70
CA ASN A 458 -34.83 -8.25 26.46
C ASN A 458 -34.35 -8.60 25.04
N GLN A 459 -34.72 -7.83 24.01
CA GLN A 459 -34.59 -8.20 22.60
C GLN A 459 -33.83 -7.18 21.73
N ALA A 460 -33.93 -5.88 22.03
CA ALA A 460 -33.21 -4.83 21.31
C ALA A 460 -31.70 -5.10 21.26
N HIS A 461 -31.05 -4.73 20.16
CA HIS A 461 -29.65 -5.04 19.92
C HIS A 461 -28.71 -4.39 20.96
N ASN A 462 -29.05 -3.19 21.41
CA ASN A 462 -28.42 -2.47 22.51
C ASN A 462 -29.31 -2.37 23.76
N LYS A 463 -30.01 -3.46 24.07
CA LYS A 463 -30.87 -3.58 25.26
C LYS A 463 -30.19 -3.20 26.57
N ASP A 464 -30.93 -2.50 27.42
CA ASP A 464 -30.61 -2.34 28.84
C ASP A 464 -31.65 -3.04 29.71
N PRO A 465 -31.32 -4.13 30.43
CA PRO A 465 -32.23 -4.80 31.37
C PRO A 465 -32.73 -3.92 32.53
N ARG A 466 -32.16 -2.72 32.72
CA ARG A 466 -32.61 -1.72 33.69
C ARG A 466 -33.74 -0.83 33.15
N GLY A 467 -33.94 -0.80 31.83
CA GLY A 467 -34.83 0.11 31.13
C GLY A 467 -34.46 1.59 31.28
N LEU A 468 -35.28 2.49 30.74
CA LEU A 468 -35.03 3.94 30.75
C LEU A 468 -35.66 4.63 31.98
N ARG A 469 -35.55 4.02 33.17
CA ARG A 469 -36.23 4.51 34.39
C ARG A 469 -35.38 5.51 35.18
N GLY A 470 -36.00 6.59 35.66
CA GLY A 470 -35.36 7.55 36.57
C GLY A 470 -34.10 8.19 35.97
N ALA A 471 -32.96 8.11 36.65
CA ALA A 471 -31.69 8.64 36.14
C ALA A 471 -31.08 7.79 34.99
N ALA A 472 -31.53 6.54 34.79
CA ALA A 472 -30.98 5.66 33.75
C ALA A 472 -31.26 6.17 32.33
N LYS A 473 -32.33 6.95 32.09
CA LYS A 473 -32.64 7.54 30.77
C LYS A 473 -31.59 8.54 30.24
N TYR A 474 -30.65 8.95 31.10
CA TYR A 474 -29.52 9.81 30.72
C TYR A 474 -28.16 9.12 30.92
N ALA A 475 -28.16 7.85 31.36
CA ALA A 475 -26.93 7.12 31.63
C ALA A 475 -26.19 6.83 30.32
N TRP A 476 -24.96 7.31 30.23
CA TRP A 476 -24.06 7.05 29.12
C TRP A 476 -22.65 6.87 29.70
N ASP A 477 -22.07 5.70 29.49
CA ASP A 477 -20.83 5.28 30.13
C ASP A 477 -19.63 5.56 29.22
N LYS A 478 -19.09 6.78 29.37
CA LYS A 478 -17.90 7.24 28.63
C LYS A 478 -16.69 6.32 28.84
N ASP A 479 -16.52 5.78 30.05
CA ASP A 479 -15.31 5.03 30.39
C ASP A 479 -15.41 3.59 29.86
N ARG A 480 -16.60 2.97 29.90
CA ARG A 480 -16.91 1.73 29.16
C ARG A 480 -16.71 1.93 27.66
N ILE A 481 -17.21 3.02 27.08
CA ILE A 481 -17.08 3.28 25.65
C ILE A 481 -15.64 3.56 25.25
N ASN A 482 -14.86 4.28 26.05
CA ASN A 482 -13.43 4.43 25.81
C ASN A 482 -12.64 3.13 26.04
N ALA A 483 -13.09 2.23 26.93
CA ALA A 483 -12.52 0.88 27.01
C ALA A 483 -12.78 0.10 25.71
N ILE A 484 -14.04 0.06 25.25
CA ILE A 484 -14.43 -0.59 23.99
C ILE A 484 -13.72 0.08 22.79
N LEU A 485 -13.50 1.39 22.78
CA LEU A 485 -12.75 2.10 21.72
C LEU A 485 -11.22 1.90 21.80
N ASN A 486 -10.67 1.55 22.95
CA ASN A 486 -9.29 1.10 23.08
C ASN A 486 -9.12 -0.38 22.70
N GLU A 487 -10.19 -1.17 22.80
CA GLU A 487 -10.27 -2.54 22.29
C GLU A 487 -10.56 -2.57 20.77
N LEU A 488 -11.36 -1.62 20.25
CA LEU A 488 -11.43 -1.18 18.84
C LEU A 488 -10.21 -0.34 18.47
N ASP A 489 -9.05 -0.94 18.66
CA ASP A 489 -8.06 -0.78 17.63
C ASP A 489 -8.66 -1.35 16.34
N THR A 490 -8.95 -0.51 15.34
CA THR A 490 -9.53 -0.98 14.07
C THR A 490 -8.56 -1.85 13.27
N SER A 491 -7.30 -1.98 13.72
CA SER A 491 -6.35 -3.00 13.27
C SER A 491 -6.51 -4.38 13.94
N LYS A 492 -7.46 -4.57 14.89
CA LYS A 492 -7.57 -5.78 15.72
C LYS A 492 -8.77 -6.71 15.48
N LEU A 493 -9.52 -6.57 14.38
CA LEU A 493 -10.58 -7.53 14.01
C LEU A 493 -10.05 -8.59 13.00
N PRO A 494 -9.74 -9.84 13.44
CA PRO A 494 -9.31 -10.88 12.52
C PRO A 494 -10.50 -11.28 11.63
N GLY A 495 -10.31 -11.24 10.32
CA GLY A 495 -11.35 -11.54 9.32
C GLY A 495 -12.05 -10.33 8.69
N HIS A 496 -11.75 -9.10 9.15
CA HIS A 496 -12.22 -7.85 8.50
C HIS A 496 -11.08 -6.95 7.98
N SER A 497 -9.83 -7.21 8.40
CA SER A 497 -8.65 -6.60 7.78
C SER A 497 -8.45 -7.13 6.36
N THR A 498 -8.38 -6.25 5.37
CA THR A 498 -7.91 -6.60 4.02
C THR A 498 -6.40 -6.82 3.96
N ALA A 499 -5.67 -6.68 5.07
CA ALA A 499 -4.24 -6.92 5.10
C ALA A 499 -3.92 -8.41 5.02
N ILE A 500 -2.84 -8.73 4.29
CA ILE A 500 -2.35 -10.08 4.07
C ILE A 500 -0.91 -10.19 4.59
N LEU A 501 -0.61 -11.26 5.32
CA LEU A 501 0.75 -11.63 5.68
C LEU A 501 1.29 -12.66 4.68
N LEU A 502 2.34 -12.32 3.94
CA LEU A 502 3.13 -13.28 3.17
C LEU A 502 4.23 -13.86 4.06
N VAL A 503 4.24 -15.18 4.22
CA VAL A 503 5.24 -15.92 4.99
C VAL A 503 6.17 -16.63 4.01
N SER A 504 7.36 -16.04 3.80
CA SER A 504 8.35 -16.42 2.78
C SER A 504 9.69 -16.75 3.45
N LEU A 505 9.71 -17.79 4.30
CA LEU A 505 10.82 -18.16 5.19
C LEU A 505 12.09 -18.60 4.46
N ALA A 506 11.98 -19.07 3.21
CA ALA A 506 13.10 -19.37 2.31
C ALA A 506 12.89 -18.69 0.96
N LYS A 507 12.61 -17.37 1.00
CA LYS A 507 12.37 -16.57 -0.21
C LYS A 507 13.56 -16.61 -1.18
N GLU A 508 13.34 -17.24 -2.32
CA GLU A 508 14.27 -17.26 -3.44
C GLU A 508 14.44 -15.85 -4.06
N SER A 509 15.65 -15.53 -4.51
CA SER A 509 15.99 -14.19 -5.06
C SER A 509 15.19 -13.80 -6.32
N TRP A 510 14.61 -14.79 -7.00
CA TRP A 510 13.78 -14.65 -8.20
C TRP A 510 12.27 -14.78 -7.91
N PHE A 511 11.86 -14.96 -6.64
CA PHE A 511 10.46 -15.10 -6.23
C PHE A 511 9.61 -13.90 -6.68
N ASP A 512 10.04 -12.68 -6.35
CA ASP A 512 9.31 -11.46 -6.69
C ASP A 512 9.21 -11.27 -8.19
N GLN A 513 10.26 -11.62 -8.95
CA GLN A 513 10.24 -11.55 -10.40
C GLN A 513 9.24 -12.54 -11.00
N MET A 514 9.21 -13.78 -10.51
CA MET A 514 8.31 -14.81 -11.05
C MET A 514 6.84 -14.52 -10.76
N TYR A 515 6.55 -13.96 -9.58
CA TYR A 515 5.18 -13.66 -9.15
C TYR A 515 4.82 -12.18 -9.19
N ALA A 516 5.59 -11.34 -9.90
CA ALA A 516 5.43 -9.89 -9.93
C ALA A 516 3.98 -9.44 -10.22
N SER A 517 3.32 -10.08 -11.20
CA SER A 517 1.92 -9.78 -11.55
C SER A 517 0.97 -10.06 -10.38
N VAL A 518 1.06 -11.26 -9.80
CA VAL A 518 0.24 -11.71 -8.67
C VAL A 518 0.45 -10.82 -7.44
N LEU A 519 1.71 -10.50 -7.12
CA LEU A 519 2.08 -9.66 -5.98
C LEU A 519 1.66 -8.20 -6.17
N THR A 520 1.72 -7.67 -7.40
CA THR A 520 1.26 -6.31 -7.72
C THR A 520 -0.23 -6.19 -7.53
N GLU A 521 -1.01 -7.14 -8.05
CA GLU A 521 -2.47 -7.10 -7.93
C GLU A 521 -2.96 -7.43 -6.50
N LEU A 522 -2.21 -8.24 -5.74
CA LEU A 522 -2.44 -8.35 -4.29
C LEU A 522 -2.20 -7.01 -3.59
N ARG A 523 -1.09 -6.31 -3.89
CA ARG A 523 -0.76 -5.00 -3.31
C ARG A 523 -1.70 -3.87 -3.74
N SER A 524 -2.34 -3.96 -4.92
CA SER A 524 -3.33 -2.97 -5.39
C SER A 524 -4.67 -3.08 -4.62
N LYS A 525 -4.98 -4.27 -4.08
CA LYS A 525 -6.23 -4.58 -3.38
C LYS A 525 -6.12 -4.73 -1.86
N ALA A 526 -4.92 -5.03 -1.35
CA ALA A 526 -4.69 -5.37 0.05
C ALA A 526 -3.37 -4.78 0.59
N MET A 527 -3.36 -4.48 1.89
CA MET A 527 -2.12 -4.13 2.59
C MET A 527 -1.29 -5.40 2.77
N ILE A 528 -0.23 -5.57 1.98
CA ILE A 528 0.65 -6.74 2.08
C ILE A 528 1.81 -6.44 3.03
N LYS A 529 1.98 -7.27 4.06
CA LYS A 529 3.23 -7.37 4.82
C LYS A 529 3.91 -8.69 4.47
N GLU A 530 5.18 -8.66 4.17
CA GLU A 530 5.97 -9.88 3.98
C GLU A 530 6.96 -10.08 5.12
N VAL A 531 7.19 -11.33 5.49
CA VAL A 531 8.17 -11.74 6.48
C VAL A 531 9.03 -12.87 5.92
N THR A 532 10.35 -12.68 5.97
CA THR A 532 11.36 -13.59 5.39
C THR A 532 12.25 -14.27 6.43
N ASP A 533 11.91 -14.14 7.71
CA ASP A 533 12.59 -14.79 8.83
C ASP A 533 11.59 -15.30 9.88
N GLY A 534 11.99 -16.35 10.60
CA GLY A 534 11.12 -17.02 11.57
C GLY A 534 10.72 -16.16 12.77
N ALA A 535 11.55 -15.21 13.21
CA ALA A 535 11.25 -14.39 14.38
C ALA A 535 10.21 -13.30 14.03
N SER A 536 10.38 -12.64 12.89
CA SER A 536 9.39 -11.70 12.34
C SER A 536 8.08 -12.40 12.00
N ALA A 537 8.13 -13.60 11.41
CA ALA A 537 6.94 -14.38 11.11
C ALA A 537 6.19 -14.80 12.38
N MET A 538 6.89 -15.36 13.38
CA MET A 538 6.30 -15.72 14.67
C MET A 538 5.63 -14.50 15.32
N LYS A 539 6.30 -13.36 15.39
CA LYS A 539 5.74 -12.11 15.93
C LYS A 539 4.48 -11.66 15.18
N CYS A 540 4.53 -11.61 13.84
CA CYS A 540 3.38 -11.16 13.04
C CYS A 540 2.19 -12.12 13.11
N ILE A 541 2.44 -13.42 13.30
CA ILE A 541 1.40 -14.44 13.49
C ILE A 541 0.84 -14.39 14.92
N GLU A 542 1.64 -14.09 15.95
CA GLU A 542 1.10 -13.83 17.30
C GLU A 542 0.25 -12.55 17.34
N GLU A 543 0.63 -11.53 16.58
CA GLU A 543 -0.19 -10.36 16.22
C GLU A 543 -1.31 -10.71 15.20
N THR A 544 -1.92 -11.91 15.31
CA THR A 544 -2.98 -12.50 14.43
C THR A 544 -4.06 -11.52 13.94
N GLN A 545 -4.34 -10.50 14.73
CA GLN A 545 -5.46 -9.59 14.57
C GLN A 545 -5.27 -8.61 13.40
N ASN A 546 -4.01 -8.36 13.00
CA ASN A 546 -3.66 -7.43 11.93
C ASN A 546 -4.00 -7.96 10.51
N PHE A 547 -4.09 -9.28 10.31
CA PHE A 547 -4.17 -9.91 8.99
C PHE A 547 -5.42 -10.78 8.84
N GLY A 548 -6.24 -10.50 7.83
CA GLY A 548 -7.42 -11.33 7.50
C GLY A 548 -7.06 -12.59 6.69
N THR A 549 -5.93 -12.54 5.98
CA THR A 549 -5.36 -13.67 5.26
C THR A 549 -3.86 -13.83 5.58
N ILE A 550 -3.40 -15.07 5.70
CA ILE A 550 -1.97 -15.42 5.71
C ILE A 550 -1.72 -16.34 4.50
N ILE A 551 -0.73 -16.02 3.69
CA ILE A 551 -0.30 -16.86 2.58
C ILE A 551 1.12 -17.36 2.87
N VAL A 552 1.29 -18.68 2.90
CA VAL A 552 2.61 -19.32 3.01
C VAL A 552 3.09 -19.62 1.60
N THR A 553 4.27 -19.10 1.27
CA THR A 553 4.73 -18.98 -0.11
C THR A 553 5.77 -20.02 -0.51
N ASP A 554 6.39 -20.69 0.46
CA ASP A 554 7.46 -21.66 0.24
C ASP A 554 7.37 -22.89 1.16
N ALA A 555 8.22 -23.87 0.85
CA ALA A 555 8.25 -25.18 1.51
C ALA A 555 8.93 -25.16 2.89
N ALA A 556 9.67 -24.11 3.27
CA ALA A 556 10.48 -24.12 4.49
C ALA A 556 9.63 -24.18 5.75
N ILE A 557 8.35 -23.79 5.71
CA ILE A 557 7.39 -23.97 6.82
C ILE A 557 7.30 -25.42 7.36
N MET A 558 7.75 -26.41 6.57
CA MET A 558 7.78 -27.83 6.94
C MET A 558 9.06 -28.23 7.70
N GLU A 559 10.10 -27.39 7.74
CA GLU A 559 11.37 -27.73 8.37
C GLU A 559 11.28 -27.67 9.92
N PRO A 560 12.07 -28.49 10.65
CA PRO A 560 11.94 -28.65 12.10
C PRO A 560 12.04 -27.36 12.92
N GLU A 561 12.79 -26.37 12.42
CA GLU A 561 12.97 -25.06 13.07
C GLU A 561 11.70 -24.19 13.07
N PHE A 562 10.78 -24.39 12.12
CA PHE A 562 9.56 -23.60 11.98
C PHE A 562 8.29 -24.30 12.51
N VAL A 563 8.43 -25.45 13.18
CA VAL A 563 7.32 -26.21 13.79
C VAL A 563 6.47 -25.37 14.75
N ALA A 564 7.07 -24.40 15.46
CA ALA A 564 6.33 -23.47 16.31
C ALA A 564 5.41 -22.54 15.50
N ILE A 565 5.89 -22.03 14.37
CA ILE A 565 5.13 -21.18 13.44
C ILE A 565 3.99 -21.98 12.82
N SER A 566 4.27 -23.20 12.35
CA SER A 566 3.25 -24.09 11.78
C SER A 566 2.10 -24.38 12.76
N ARG A 567 2.40 -24.63 14.04
CA ARG A 567 1.38 -24.77 15.10
C ARG A 567 0.52 -23.51 15.26
N LYS A 568 1.12 -22.33 15.13
CA LYS A 568 0.43 -21.04 15.26
C LYS A 568 -0.45 -20.73 14.05
N LEU A 569 -0.06 -21.15 12.84
CA LEU A 569 -0.93 -21.11 11.66
C LEU A 569 -2.18 -22.02 11.81
N VAL A 570 -2.05 -23.18 12.46
CA VAL A 570 -3.20 -24.04 12.84
C VAL A 570 -4.14 -23.30 13.81
N GLU A 571 -3.61 -22.61 14.81
CA GLU A 571 -4.39 -21.82 15.78
C GLU A 571 -5.13 -20.66 15.09
N TYR A 572 -4.42 -19.89 14.26
CA TYR A 572 -4.98 -18.79 13.46
C TYR A 572 -6.13 -19.25 12.54
N ALA A 573 -5.93 -20.33 11.78
CA ALA A 573 -6.98 -20.85 10.88
C ALA A 573 -8.19 -21.39 11.68
N LYS A 574 -8.00 -21.97 12.87
CA LYS A 574 -9.11 -22.37 13.76
C LYS A 574 -9.86 -21.18 14.35
N ALA A 575 -9.19 -20.05 14.56
CA ALA A 575 -9.78 -18.83 15.11
C ALA A 575 -10.70 -18.08 14.14
N GLY A 576 -10.66 -18.42 12.84
CA GLY A 576 -11.49 -17.78 11.80
C GLY A 576 -10.68 -17.24 10.62
N GLY A 577 -9.35 -17.24 10.69
CA GLY A 577 -8.48 -16.71 9.65
C GLY A 577 -8.51 -17.50 8.34
N ILE A 578 -8.16 -16.84 7.24
CA ILE A 578 -7.91 -17.47 5.94
C ILE A 578 -6.42 -17.79 5.85
N LEU A 579 -6.06 -19.06 5.67
CA LEU A 579 -4.69 -19.54 5.46
C LEU A 579 -4.58 -20.15 4.06
N ILE A 580 -3.62 -19.71 3.24
CA ILE A 580 -3.43 -20.21 1.87
C ILE A 580 -2.01 -20.73 1.72
N PHE A 581 -1.87 -21.92 1.12
CA PHE A 581 -0.60 -22.49 0.71
C PHE A 581 -0.49 -22.40 -0.82
N GLY A 582 0.57 -21.78 -1.34
CA GLY A 582 0.74 -21.54 -2.77
C GLY A 582 2.13 -21.03 -3.14
N PHE A 583 2.26 -20.35 -4.28
CA PHE A 583 3.53 -19.89 -4.82
C PHE A 583 4.57 -21.03 -4.93
N LEU A 584 5.82 -20.85 -4.49
CA LEU A 584 6.86 -21.88 -4.59
C LEU A 584 6.54 -23.16 -3.81
N MET A 585 5.60 -23.12 -2.86
CA MET A 585 5.15 -24.31 -2.16
C MET A 585 4.51 -25.36 -3.11
N SER A 586 3.97 -24.97 -4.26
CA SER A 586 3.53 -25.94 -5.29
C SER A 586 4.69 -26.60 -6.05
N SER A 587 5.88 -25.97 -6.03
CA SER A 587 7.05 -26.35 -6.86
C SER A 587 8.18 -27.04 -6.07
N LEU A 588 8.39 -26.65 -4.80
CA LEU A 588 9.55 -27.04 -3.99
C LEU A 588 9.19 -27.95 -2.79
N THR A 589 7.96 -28.45 -2.74
CA THR A 589 7.46 -29.28 -1.63
C THR A 589 7.76 -30.76 -1.84
N GLU A 590 8.34 -31.40 -0.82
CA GLU A 590 8.42 -32.87 -0.73
C GLU A 590 7.06 -33.46 -0.32
N PRO A 591 6.43 -34.35 -1.11
CA PRO A 591 5.11 -34.89 -0.80
C PRO A 591 4.96 -35.54 0.59
N PRO A 592 5.93 -36.31 1.12
CA PRO A 592 5.80 -36.89 2.46
C PRO A 592 5.76 -35.84 3.58
N LYS A 593 6.59 -34.78 3.49
CA LYS A 593 6.61 -33.67 4.45
C LYS A 593 5.28 -32.90 4.43
N PHE A 594 4.69 -32.70 3.25
CA PHE A 594 3.38 -32.06 3.14
C PHE A 594 2.24 -32.92 3.69
N GLU A 595 2.24 -34.23 3.42
CA GLU A 595 1.25 -35.13 4.02
C GLU A 595 1.37 -35.18 5.56
N GLU A 596 2.57 -35.03 6.10
CA GLU A 596 2.79 -34.87 7.55
C GLU A 596 2.32 -33.50 8.06
N LEU A 597 2.62 -32.42 7.34
CA LEU A 597 2.11 -31.07 7.62
C LEU A 597 0.58 -31.10 7.67
N MET A 598 -0.10 -31.54 6.61
CA MET A 598 -1.57 -31.57 6.54
C MET A 598 -2.21 -32.42 7.65
N LYS A 599 -1.58 -33.54 8.06
CA LYS A 599 -2.03 -34.33 9.23
C LYS A 599 -1.98 -33.52 10.52
N SER A 600 -1.03 -32.60 10.71
CA SER A 600 -1.01 -31.68 11.87
C SER A 600 -2.18 -30.68 11.87
N TYR A 601 -2.72 -30.34 10.69
CA TYR A 601 -3.98 -29.61 10.53
C TYR A 601 -5.21 -30.53 10.68
N GLY A 602 -5.05 -31.85 10.79
CA GLY A 602 -6.16 -32.82 10.82
C GLY A 602 -6.79 -33.07 9.44
N LEU A 603 -6.04 -32.82 8.36
CA LEU A 603 -6.43 -33.05 6.97
C LEU A 603 -5.65 -34.26 6.42
N ASP A 604 -6.31 -35.15 5.65
CA ASP A 604 -5.64 -36.25 4.92
C ASP A 604 -5.37 -35.85 3.46
N TRP A 605 -5.07 -34.58 3.19
CA TRP A 605 -4.75 -34.12 1.83
C TRP A 605 -3.43 -34.71 1.36
N LYS A 606 -3.41 -35.19 0.11
CA LYS A 606 -2.23 -35.86 -0.48
C LYS A 606 -1.90 -35.29 -1.84
N PHE A 607 -0.63 -35.34 -2.21
CA PHE A 607 -0.21 -34.98 -3.55
C PHE A 607 -0.87 -35.90 -4.59
N GLY A 608 -1.44 -35.26 -5.60
CA GLY A 608 -2.06 -35.87 -6.76
C GLY A 608 -1.16 -35.79 -7.99
N ASP A 609 -1.79 -35.71 -9.14
CA ASP A 609 -1.08 -35.71 -10.42
C ASP A 609 -0.57 -34.31 -10.76
N TYR A 610 0.53 -34.25 -11.51
CA TYR A 610 1.16 -33.01 -11.98
C TYR A 610 1.05 -32.92 -13.50
N THR A 611 0.20 -32.03 -14.00
CA THR A 611 -0.11 -31.92 -15.44
C THR A 611 -0.33 -30.47 -15.88
N ARG A 612 -0.13 -30.21 -17.19
CA ARG A 612 -0.58 -28.98 -17.85
C ARG A 612 -1.80 -29.30 -18.72
N GLU A 613 -2.96 -28.81 -18.30
CA GLU A 613 -4.25 -28.93 -19.00
C GLU A 613 -5.08 -27.65 -18.81
N THR A 614 -6.26 -27.57 -19.44
CA THR A 614 -7.29 -26.56 -19.12
C THR A 614 -8.29 -27.17 -18.16
N TYR A 615 -8.46 -26.56 -16.98
CA TYR A 615 -9.23 -27.15 -15.90
C TYR A 615 -10.65 -26.57 -15.81
N ASP A 616 -11.67 -27.44 -15.95
CA ASP A 616 -13.08 -27.07 -15.84
C ASP A 616 -13.46 -26.64 -14.40
N ILE A 617 -14.27 -25.58 -14.26
CA ILE A 617 -14.75 -25.07 -12.96
C ILE A 617 -15.65 -26.11 -12.26
N ASN A 618 -15.43 -26.35 -10.97
CA ASN A 618 -16.33 -27.18 -10.17
C ASN A 618 -17.44 -26.34 -9.51
N LYS A 619 -18.65 -26.37 -10.06
CA LYS A 619 -19.82 -25.64 -9.54
C LYS A 619 -20.29 -26.07 -8.14
N MET A 620 -19.80 -27.19 -7.61
CA MET A 620 -20.09 -27.59 -6.22
C MET A 620 -19.30 -26.77 -5.19
N ALA A 621 -18.17 -26.18 -5.60
CA ALA A 621 -17.26 -25.47 -4.72
C ALA A 621 -17.94 -24.26 -4.07
N ASP A 622 -17.74 -24.07 -2.77
CA ASP A 622 -18.29 -22.89 -2.08
C ASP A 622 -17.74 -21.56 -2.65
N LEU A 623 -16.49 -21.55 -3.11
CA LEU A 623 -15.85 -20.37 -3.70
C LEU A 623 -16.55 -19.93 -5.00
N ASN A 624 -16.85 -20.88 -5.88
CA ASN A 624 -17.49 -20.64 -7.19
C ASN A 624 -18.98 -20.26 -7.10
N LYS A 625 -19.58 -20.33 -5.90
CA LYS A 625 -20.94 -19.80 -5.64
C LYS A 625 -20.90 -18.31 -5.34
N LYS A 626 -19.75 -17.78 -4.90
CA LYS A 626 -19.55 -16.36 -4.56
C LYS A 626 -18.83 -15.59 -5.69
N TYR A 627 -17.89 -16.22 -6.38
CA TYR A 627 -17.08 -15.58 -7.43
C TYR A 627 -17.20 -16.30 -8.77
N ASN A 628 -17.25 -15.52 -9.86
CA ASN A 628 -17.40 -16.03 -11.22
C ASN A 628 -16.04 -16.42 -11.84
N LEU A 629 -15.36 -17.41 -11.25
CA LEU A 629 -14.10 -17.94 -11.77
C LEU A 629 -14.29 -18.68 -13.09
N MET A 630 -13.31 -18.57 -13.99
CA MET A 630 -13.34 -19.16 -15.33
C MET A 630 -12.41 -20.39 -15.43
N PRO A 631 -12.62 -21.32 -16.39
CA PRO A 631 -11.64 -22.33 -16.73
C PRO A 631 -10.40 -21.68 -17.35
N TYR A 632 -9.20 -22.08 -16.93
CA TYR A 632 -7.95 -21.63 -17.54
C TYR A 632 -6.92 -22.77 -17.63
N SER A 633 -5.84 -22.55 -18.38
CA SER A 633 -4.78 -23.54 -18.53
C SER A 633 -3.63 -23.29 -17.58
N MET A 634 -3.42 -24.24 -16.67
CA MET A 634 -2.34 -24.18 -15.68
C MET A 634 -1.46 -25.41 -15.72
N LYS A 635 -0.18 -25.25 -15.35
CA LYS A 635 0.68 -26.39 -15.00
C LYS A 635 0.63 -26.56 -13.50
N ALA A 636 -0.19 -27.48 -13.03
CA ALA A 636 -0.50 -27.57 -11.61
C ALA A 636 -0.31 -28.96 -11.04
N VAL A 637 0.01 -28.99 -9.75
CA VAL A 637 0.00 -30.19 -8.92
C VAL A 637 -1.30 -30.27 -8.12
N SER A 638 -2.08 -31.31 -8.39
CA SER A 638 -3.39 -31.51 -7.76
C SER A 638 -3.27 -32.06 -6.33
N LEU A 639 -4.32 -31.89 -5.52
CA LEU A 639 -4.49 -32.59 -4.24
C LEU A 639 -5.62 -33.62 -4.28
N LYS A 640 -5.30 -34.84 -3.84
CA LYS A 640 -6.21 -35.98 -3.59
C LYS A 640 -6.74 -35.93 -2.15
N ASN A 641 -7.77 -36.74 -1.86
CA ASN A 641 -8.42 -36.88 -0.55
C ASN A 641 -9.05 -35.58 0.02
N THR A 642 -9.40 -34.65 -0.85
CA THR A 642 -10.12 -33.40 -0.57
C THR A 642 -11.64 -33.60 -0.71
N ARG A 643 -12.51 -32.77 -0.12
CA ARG A 643 -13.97 -32.91 -0.29
C ARG A 643 -14.46 -32.29 -1.62
N PRO A 644 -15.49 -32.84 -2.30
CA PRO A 644 -15.99 -32.31 -3.57
C PRO A 644 -16.40 -30.82 -3.53
N GLU A 645 -16.90 -30.33 -2.40
CA GLU A 645 -17.32 -28.94 -2.17
C GLU A 645 -16.18 -27.97 -1.80
N ASP A 646 -14.98 -28.51 -1.52
CA ASP A 646 -13.77 -27.70 -1.26
C ASP A 646 -12.92 -27.52 -2.54
N ARG A 647 -13.09 -28.36 -3.56
CA ARG A 647 -12.29 -28.35 -4.81
C ARG A 647 -12.77 -27.27 -5.77
N VAL A 648 -11.95 -26.27 -6.10
CA VAL A 648 -12.35 -25.14 -6.97
C VAL A 648 -12.47 -25.56 -8.44
N TYR A 649 -11.59 -26.43 -8.91
CA TYR A 649 -11.62 -27.01 -10.26
C TYR A 649 -11.78 -28.54 -10.21
N PHE A 650 -12.18 -29.17 -11.31
CA PHE A 650 -12.02 -30.61 -11.45
C PHE A 650 -10.53 -31.00 -11.61
N GLY A 651 -10.19 -32.27 -11.44
CA GLY A 651 -8.84 -32.78 -11.71
C GLY A 651 -8.57 -33.01 -13.20
N PRO A 652 -7.32 -33.31 -13.57
CA PRO A 652 -6.91 -33.51 -14.96
C PRO A 652 -7.60 -34.73 -15.57
N GLY A 653 -7.82 -34.72 -16.89
CA GLY A 653 -8.62 -35.74 -17.58
C GLY A 653 -10.06 -35.88 -17.05
N ARG A 654 -10.55 -34.90 -16.28
CA ARG A 654 -11.79 -34.95 -15.47
C ARG A 654 -11.80 -36.01 -14.37
N ASP A 655 -10.65 -36.40 -13.84
CA ASP A 655 -10.61 -37.16 -12.58
C ASP A 655 -11.22 -36.32 -11.46
N LYS A 656 -12.37 -36.76 -10.96
CA LYS A 656 -13.12 -36.07 -9.92
C LYS A 656 -12.56 -36.31 -8.52
N ASN A 657 -11.50 -37.08 -8.32
CA ASN A 657 -10.93 -37.37 -7.00
C ASN A 657 -9.81 -36.42 -6.56
N GLN A 658 -9.42 -35.49 -7.43
CA GLN A 658 -8.36 -34.52 -7.17
C GLN A 658 -8.70 -33.14 -7.73
N SER A 659 -7.92 -32.12 -7.38
CA SER A 659 -8.09 -30.75 -7.88
C SER A 659 -6.78 -29.95 -7.78
N PRO A 660 -6.44 -29.09 -8.77
CA PRO A 660 -5.29 -28.19 -8.70
C PRO A 660 -5.46 -27.05 -7.70
N ALA A 661 -6.69 -26.74 -7.25
CA ALA A 661 -6.93 -25.72 -6.23
C ALA A 661 -8.07 -26.12 -5.28
N VAL A 662 -7.85 -25.93 -3.99
CA VAL A 662 -8.76 -26.37 -2.91
C VAL A 662 -8.95 -25.21 -1.93
N PHE A 663 -10.16 -25.00 -1.42
CA PHE A 663 -10.48 -23.94 -0.46
C PHE A 663 -11.52 -24.41 0.57
N ALA A 664 -11.05 -25.04 1.63
CA ALA A 664 -11.87 -25.77 2.60
C ALA A 664 -12.27 -24.95 3.81
N LYS A 665 -13.45 -25.23 4.37
CA LYS A 665 -13.84 -24.76 5.71
C LYS A 665 -13.01 -25.46 6.79
N TYR A 666 -12.53 -24.68 7.76
CA TYR A 666 -11.63 -25.12 8.81
C TYR A 666 -12.02 -24.52 10.18
N GLY A 667 -12.01 -25.37 11.22
CA GLY A 667 -12.49 -25.00 12.56
C GLY A 667 -14.00 -24.74 12.63
N SER A 668 -14.47 -24.35 13.82
CA SER A 668 -15.88 -23.96 14.07
C SER A 668 -16.14 -22.47 13.85
N SER A 669 -15.09 -21.64 13.87
CA SER A 669 -15.17 -20.17 13.81
C SER A 669 -15.18 -19.60 12.38
N GLY A 670 -15.50 -20.42 11.37
CA GLY A 670 -15.64 -19.99 9.97
C GLY A 670 -14.36 -19.88 9.14
N GLY A 671 -13.21 -20.28 9.69
CA GLY A 671 -11.90 -20.19 9.04
C GLY A 671 -11.75 -21.01 7.77
N ARG A 672 -10.67 -20.75 7.03
CA ARG A 672 -10.42 -21.35 5.71
C ARG A 672 -8.98 -21.83 5.54
N ILE A 673 -8.80 -22.95 4.84
CA ILE A 673 -7.50 -23.41 4.36
C ILE A 673 -7.54 -23.59 2.84
N GLY A 674 -6.61 -22.93 2.14
CA GLY A 674 -6.45 -22.91 0.70
C GLY A 674 -5.20 -23.66 0.22
N TRP A 675 -5.28 -24.22 -0.98
CA TRP A 675 -4.16 -24.72 -1.78
C TRP A 675 -4.27 -24.17 -3.20
N ILE A 676 -3.17 -23.63 -3.73
CA ILE A 676 -3.01 -23.31 -5.16
C ILE A 676 -1.82 -24.10 -5.68
N GLY A 677 -2.10 -25.10 -6.51
CA GLY A 677 -1.12 -26.03 -7.05
C GLY A 677 -0.45 -25.59 -8.35
N ASP A 678 -0.84 -24.46 -8.94
CA ASP A 678 -0.15 -23.89 -10.11
C ASP A 678 1.31 -23.56 -9.74
N VAL A 679 2.25 -24.04 -10.56
CA VAL A 679 3.70 -23.81 -10.40
C VAL A 679 4.21 -22.60 -11.15
N ASN A 680 3.44 -22.10 -12.13
CA ASN A 680 3.87 -21.06 -13.06
C ASN A 680 3.34 -19.66 -12.68
N GLY A 681 2.23 -19.55 -11.95
CA GLY A 681 1.61 -18.27 -11.61
C GLY A 681 0.97 -17.61 -12.82
N GLU A 682 0.11 -18.32 -13.55
CA GLU A 682 -0.61 -17.75 -14.70
C GLU A 682 -1.51 -16.56 -14.32
N GLU A 683 -1.90 -15.73 -15.29
CA GLU A 683 -2.65 -14.49 -15.05
C GLU A 683 -3.95 -14.76 -14.26
N GLU A 684 -4.69 -15.80 -14.64
CA GLU A 684 -5.92 -16.23 -13.98
C GLU A 684 -5.70 -16.84 -12.59
N THR A 685 -4.49 -17.29 -12.25
CA THR A 685 -4.11 -17.70 -10.89
C THR A 685 -4.17 -16.51 -9.93
N THR A 686 -3.96 -15.29 -10.42
CA THR A 686 -4.20 -14.05 -9.66
C THR A 686 -5.67 -13.94 -9.24
N THR A 687 -6.60 -14.09 -10.20
CA THR A 687 -8.04 -14.02 -9.95
C THR A 687 -8.51 -15.10 -8.97
N LEU A 688 -7.96 -16.32 -9.07
CA LEU A 688 -8.19 -17.40 -8.12
C LEU A 688 -7.73 -17.02 -6.70
N LEU A 689 -6.52 -16.48 -6.57
CA LEU A 689 -5.94 -16.13 -5.27
C LEU A 689 -6.68 -14.96 -4.61
N LEU A 690 -7.04 -13.93 -5.37
CA LEU A 690 -7.89 -12.82 -4.89
C LEU A 690 -9.23 -13.33 -4.37
N ALA A 691 -9.91 -14.19 -5.13
CA ALA A 691 -11.17 -14.80 -4.70
C ALA A 691 -11.02 -15.58 -3.39
N MET A 692 -9.92 -16.33 -3.20
CA MET A 692 -9.63 -17.02 -1.94
C MET A 692 -9.34 -16.04 -0.78
N CYS A 693 -8.67 -14.91 -1.03
CA CYS A 693 -8.42 -13.85 -0.04
C CYS A 693 -9.68 -13.04 0.29
N GLY A 694 -10.67 -13.01 -0.60
CA GLY A 694 -11.90 -12.25 -0.45
C GLY A 694 -11.93 -10.88 -1.16
N LEU A 695 -11.10 -10.70 -2.21
CA LEU A 695 -10.76 -9.44 -2.88
C LEU A 695 -11.16 -9.41 -4.38
#